data_AF-A0A817CNM3-F1
#
_entry.id   AF-A0A817CNM3-F1
#
_cell.length_a   1.000
_cell.length_b   1.000
_cell.length_c   1.000
_cell.angle_alpha   90.00
_cell.angle_beta   90.00
_cell.angle_gamma   90.00
#
_symmetry.space_group_name_H-M   'P 1'
#
loop_
_entity.id
_entity.type
_entity.pdbx_description
1 polymer ?
#
loop_
_entity_poly.entity_id
_entity_poly.type
_entity_poly.pdbx_seq_one_letter_code
_entity_poly.pdbx_strand_id
1 'polypeptide(L)'
;MSSSDQLSQDFAFFIRHSADYRTLTIPANLERTCSICLNLLTTIPSAREAIFDYFNSLISISVHCFIQNESLITSVSDLLTTIETKLISLAVQSNSWANILAQWSIDQLFNLTRRYTNESVIKKCKTLEDRIQLWTQCQAAMTLIKICSTCILHDTTAADNALNKYLEASTLIRPEFDWVTVSLSLRCGQTLISRLIQLSLQEKNQSQMLHGIERIFAVWSSLEIIATQEPQIFHQVLMEQIQLLLTSDDTQKHISIVSLIRMASAVVTGPLCDIVYYSLYRSLNSLSLRRLCSSIRQTKTIDIEQLTDEFISGLIRIRTDALQIIQFILSFMHDDTSADQDEIELTLRDCCKYILQKLCHECHYKFRLQKDNQKPSIPILAALRISFDHLLDLSIYTKHSEKIDFINDLCFNVALYNGDETMLKYLQYIFTSKTSLDILQDIHLEFEYYYPNCLHDVLNLIFEQNDSSKLSICLENLLQLILIDERPLLNKFILFSINMFRSWLKCSSISNRLIHTVKRQENSEKKKIIVLGAGWGGFQFVRYLNRSKYDVTLVSPRNHFLFTPLLPSTTVGTLEFRCIIEPVRTLSNLYYYQAYCDEINYKSNQIQCRDFFNSSKGFSLNYDYLVCCHGANSNTFRIPGVEEHAFFLKQLSDARAIRNRLMELFERASNRFISEEERKALTTFVIVGGGPTSIEFSGELHDFIVEDVAKWFPDVKTRVIVVESTDHILGTFDSKLTDYAMNILKSRSEITLKTKTYVKRVGQNEVLLSSGETIPCGITVWSTGLSPTKLTSTLQFLKEKRSGRIYTNNHLQVLVDDKTTINNMFALGDCATPMDQSLPATAQVAVQEAKYLAHIFNKKEFYLKNSNETTINDYPVFNFNNAGMLAYLGGYGGLADLKKAKTTGFLSWLLWRSVYLTRLVSFKNRLLVAMFWFKSFVCIRLLFCFSQMDDDILYFFLS
;
A
#
# COMPACT_ATOMS: atom_id res chain seq x y z
N MET A 1 -62.47 25.24 82.63
CA MET A 1 -61.25 24.54 83.05
C MET A 1 -61.32 23.11 82.54
N SER A 2 -60.67 22.85 81.42
CA SER A 2 -60.01 21.56 81.17
C SER A 2 -58.57 21.93 80.85
N SER A 3 -57.60 21.15 81.35
CA SER A 3 -56.20 21.31 80.97
C SER A 3 -56.09 21.23 79.44
N SER A 4 -55.10 21.89 78.83
CA SER A 4 -54.88 21.81 77.37
C SER A 4 -54.85 20.36 76.86
N ASP A 5 -54.44 19.43 77.71
CA ASP A 5 -54.38 18.00 77.43
C ASP A 5 -55.76 17.33 77.31
N GLN A 6 -56.73 17.74 78.13
CA GLN A 6 -58.06 17.13 78.11
C GLN A 6 -58.92 17.68 76.95
N LEU A 7 -58.75 18.97 76.64
CA LEU A 7 -59.34 19.56 75.44
C LEU A 7 -58.71 18.95 74.16
N SER A 8 -57.42 18.62 74.19
CA SER A 8 -56.73 17.89 73.12
C SER A 8 -57.20 16.44 72.98
N GLN A 9 -57.49 15.75 74.09
CA GLN A 9 -58.03 14.38 74.09
C GLN A 9 -59.47 14.33 73.58
N ASP A 10 -60.33 15.27 73.99
CA ASP A 10 -61.71 15.37 73.51
C ASP A 10 -61.75 15.73 72.01
N PHE A 11 -60.82 16.58 71.56
CA PHE A 11 -60.72 16.94 70.14
C PHE A 11 -60.16 15.78 69.30
N ALA A 12 -59.15 15.07 69.80
CA ALA A 12 -58.65 13.85 69.16
C ALA A 12 -59.73 12.76 69.11
N PHE A 13 -60.55 12.65 70.15
CA PHE A 13 -61.71 11.75 70.20
C PHE A 13 -62.78 12.15 69.16
N PHE A 14 -63.11 13.44 69.04
CA PHE A 14 -64.05 13.97 68.04
C PHE A 14 -63.55 13.72 66.61
N ILE A 15 -62.28 14.01 66.33
CA ILE A 15 -61.67 13.77 65.02
C ILE A 15 -61.70 12.28 64.67
N ARG A 16 -61.32 11.39 65.60
CA ARG A 16 -61.33 9.93 65.40
C ARG A 16 -62.73 9.36 65.14
N HIS A 17 -63.77 9.91 65.75
CA HIS A 17 -65.16 9.47 65.53
C HIS A 17 -65.81 10.10 64.29
N SER A 18 -65.28 11.22 63.79
CA SER A 18 -65.75 11.85 62.55
C SER A 18 -65.27 11.18 61.27
N ALA A 19 -64.26 10.30 61.37
CA ALA A 19 -63.67 9.55 60.28
C ALA A 19 -63.74 8.04 60.58
N ASP A 20 -64.92 7.44 60.44
CA ASP A 20 -65.07 6.00 60.60
C ASP A 20 -64.53 5.26 59.36
N TYR A 21 -63.34 4.71 59.49
CA TYR A 21 -62.59 4.00 58.44
C TYR A 21 -63.33 2.80 57.83
N ARG A 22 -64.38 2.28 58.47
CA ARG A 22 -65.10 1.09 58.02
C ARG A 22 -66.27 1.37 57.07
N THR A 23 -66.76 2.61 57.02
CA THR A 23 -68.00 2.93 56.30
C THR A 23 -67.78 3.57 54.93
N LEU A 24 -66.56 4.00 54.59
CA LEU A 24 -66.23 4.64 53.30
C LEU A 24 -67.15 5.83 52.95
N THR A 25 -67.76 6.48 53.95
CA THR A 25 -68.67 7.63 53.74
C THR A 25 -67.99 8.96 54.05
N ILE A 26 -68.20 9.95 53.19
CA ILE A 26 -67.61 11.29 53.31
C ILE A 26 -68.43 12.13 54.32
N PRO A 27 -67.82 12.76 55.35
CA PRO A 27 -68.55 13.56 56.33
C PRO A 27 -69.20 14.81 55.70
N ALA A 28 -70.45 15.12 56.06
CA ALA A 28 -71.22 16.24 55.48
C ALA A 28 -70.59 17.65 55.68
N ASN A 29 -69.66 17.81 56.63
CA ASN A 29 -68.98 19.08 56.96
C ASN A 29 -67.46 19.05 56.69
N LEU A 30 -67.01 18.22 55.73
CA LEU A 30 -65.61 17.93 55.45
C LEU A 30 -64.73 19.19 55.31
N GLU A 31 -65.18 20.18 54.53
CA GLU A 31 -64.41 21.40 54.25
C GLU A 31 -64.16 22.24 55.51
N ARG A 32 -65.19 22.38 56.36
CA ARG A 32 -65.08 23.12 57.62
C ARG A 32 -64.16 22.41 58.61
N THR A 33 -64.24 21.08 58.69
CA THR A 33 -63.36 20.28 59.55
C THR A 33 -61.91 20.35 59.08
N CYS A 34 -61.64 20.22 57.78
CA CYS A 34 -60.30 20.38 57.20
C CYS A 34 -59.70 21.76 57.48
N SER A 35 -60.49 22.83 57.33
CA SER A 35 -60.05 24.20 57.63
C SER A 35 -59.69 24.38 59.12
N ILE A 36 -60.49 23.81 60.03
CA ILE A 36 -60.22 23.83 61.47
C ILE A 36 -58.97 23.03 61.79
N CYS A 37 -58.82 21.82 61.25
CA CYS A 37 -57.62 20.98 61.43
C CYS A 37 -56.34 21.70 60.96
N LEU A 38 -56.37 22.35 59.79
CA LEU A 38 -55.22 23.09 59.26
C LEU A 38 -54.84 24.30 60.12
N ASN A 39 -55.81 25.01 60.69
CA ASN A 39 -55.53 26.11 61.62
C ASN A 39 -54.94 25.58 62.95
N LEU A 40 -55.54 24.53 63.50
CA LEU A 40 -55.13 23.94 64.77
C LEU A 40 -53.75 23.29 64.75
N LEU A 41 -53.33 22.79 63.58
CA LEU A 41 -52.02 22.19 63.37
C LEU A 41 -50.87 23.14 63.78
N THR A 42 -51.08 24.46 63.63
CA THR A 42 -50.12 25.50 64.01
C THR A 42 -50.22 25.96 65.46
N THR A 43 -51.40 25.84 66.07
CA THR A 43 -51.67 26.43 67.40
C THR A 43 -51.60 25.42 68.54
N ILE A 44 -51.82 24.12 68.30
CA ILE A 44 -51.87 23.08 69.36
C ILE A 44 -51.01 21.86 68.97
N PRO A 45 -49.77 21.75 69.47
CA PRO A 45 -48.86 20.64 69.12
C PRO A 45 -49.36 19.24 69.53
N SER A 46 -50.09 19.13 70.64
CA SER A 46 -50.63 17.85 71.12
C SER A 46 -51.74 17.27 70.24
N ALA A 47 -52.35 18.06 69.37
CA ALA A 47 -53.39 17.62 68.43
C ALA A 47 -52.83 17.08 67.10
N ARG A 48 -51.51 17.17 66.87
CA ARG A 48 -50.88 16.86 65.57
C ARG A 48 -51.10 15.43 65.11
N GLU A 49 -50.91 14.44 65.99
CA GLU A 49 -51.08 13.02 65.63
C GLU A 49 -52.52 12.73 65.19
N ALA A 50 -53.51 13.22 65.93
CA ALA A 50 -54.92 13.04 65.59
C ALA A 50 -55.29 13.74 64.27
N ILE A 51 -54.71 14.90 63.98
CA ILE A 51 -54.92 15.60 62.70
C ILE A 51 -54.26 14.85 61.54
N PHE A 52 -53.06 14.30 61.73
CA PHE A 52 -52.42 13.46 60.71
C PHE A 52 -53.18 12.16 60.48
N ASP A 53 -53.70 11.52 61.53
CA ASP A 53 -54.59 10.35 61.40
C ASP A 53 -55.84 10.68 60.56
N TYR A 54 -56.40 11.87 60.74
CA TYR A 54 -57.53 12.35 59.95
C TYR A 54 -57.16 12.55 58.47
N PHE A 55 -56.03 13.20 58.19
CA PHE A 55 -55.55 13.35 56.81
C PHE A 55 -55.19 12.01 56.19
N ASN A 56 -54.61 11.07 56.94
CA ASN A 56 -54.35 9.70 56.49
C ASN A 56 -55.66 9.01 56.07
N SER A 57 -56.72 9.19 56.85
CA SER A 57 -58.06 8.66 56.54
C SER A 57 -58.60 9.22 55.23
N LEU A 58 -58.54 10.54 55.07
CA LEU A 58 -59.02 11.23 53.87
C LEU A 58 -58.23 10.82 52.61
N ILE A 59 -56.91 10.72 52.73
CA ILE A 59 -56.02 10.25 51.67
C ILE A 59 -56.31 8.77 51.33
N SER A 60 -56.47 7.91 52.34
CA SER A 60 -56.74 6.49 52.13
C SER A 60 -58.07 6.23 51.43
N ILE A 61 -59.13 6.99 51.80
CA ILE A 61 -60.43 6.96 51.12
C ILE A 61 -60.27 7.46 49.67
N SER A 62 -59.56 8.57 49.45
CA SER A 62 -59.36 9.10 48.11
C SER A 62 -58.63 8.11 47.19
N VAL A 63 -57.63 7.39 47.70
CA VAL A 63 -56.92 6.35 46.96
C VAL A 63 -57.83 5.13 46.74
N HIS A 64 -58.67 4.75 47.72
CA HIS A 64 -59.61 3.65 47.61
C HIS A 64 -60.61 3.88 46.47
N CYS A 65 -61.28 5.03 46.47
CA CYS A 65 -62.25 5.39 45.43
C CYS A 65 -61.60 5.45 44.05
N PHE A 66 -60.36 5.98 43.96
CA PHE A 66 -59.59 5.97 42.72
C PHE A 66 -59.34 4.54 42.21
N ILE A 67 -58.91 3.62 43.07
CA ILE A 67 -58.61 2.22 42.67
C ILE A 67 -59.89 1.45 42.29
N GLN A 68 -61.01 1.71 42.96
CA GLN A 68 -62.30 1.08 42.64
C GLN A 68 -63.01 1.74 41.44
N ASN A 69 -62.41 2.76 40.80
CA ASN A 69 -63.00 3.53 39.70
C ASN A 69 -64.34 4.20 40.08
N GLU A 70 -64.47 4.62 41.34
CA GLU A 70 -65.62 5.39 41.81
C GLU A 70 -65.37 6.90 41.62
N SER A 71 -66.41 7.64 41.22
CA SER A 71 -66.27 9.08 41.03
C SER A 71 -66.00 9.78 42.35
N LEU A 72 -64.80 10.35 42.50
CA LEU A 72 -64.49 11.21 43.64
C LEU A 72 -65.38 12.46 43.60
N ILE A 73 -65.85 12.90 44.77
CA ILE A 73 -66.52 14.20 44.88
C ILE A 73 -65.47 15.29 44.59
N THR A 74 -65.77 16.22 43.67
CA THR A 74 -64.89 17.35 43.31
C THR A 74 -64.37 18.11 44.53
N SER A 75 -65.19 18.26 45.57
CA SER A 75 -64.82 18.90 46.84
C SER A 75 -63.63 18.26 47.55
N VAL A 76 -63.43 16.94 47.43
CA VAL A 76 -62.29 16.24 48.08
C VAL A 76 -60.99 16.57 47.35
N SER A 77 -61.02 16.72 46.02
CA SER A 77 -59.85 17.11 45.23
C SER A 77 -59.40 18.54 45.53
N ASP A 78 -60.35 19.47 45.66
CA ASP A 78 -60.07 20.86 46.04
C ASP A 78 -59.51 20.96 47.46
N LEU A 79 -60.00 20.12 48.38
CA LEU A 79 -59.49 20.02 49.73
C LEU A 79 -58.08 19.44 49.81
N LEU A 80 -57.78 18.39 49.04
CA LEU A 80 -56.41 17.84 48.95
C LEU A 80 -55.43 18.90 48.45
N THR A 81 -55.84 19.72 47.48
CA THR A 81 -55.03 20.83 46.96
C THR A 81 -54.82 21.92 48.01
N THR A 82 -55.84 22.20 48.83
CA THR A 82 -55.75 23.13 49.96
C THR A 82 -54.83 22.61 51.07
N ILE A 83 -54.90 21.31 51.38
CA ILE A 83 -54.02 20.63 52.33
C ILE A 83 -52.57 20.68 51.81
N GLU A 84 -52.35 20.37 50.53
CA GLU A 84 -51.06 20.46 49.85
C GLU A 84 -50.43 21.85 50.06
N THR A 85 -51.12 22.91 49.66
CA THR A 85 -50.60 24.28 49.73
C THR A 85 -50.31 24.71 51.17
N LYS A 86 -51.18 24.38 52.12
CA LYS A 86 -50.99 24.79 53.52
C LYS A 86 -49.85 24.03 54.20
N LEU A 87 -49.74 22.72 54.01
CA LEU A 87 -48.66 21.92 54.60
C LEU A 87 -47.30 22.29 54.00
N ILE A 88 -47.21 22.54 52.69
CA ILE A 88 -45.99 23.03 52.06
C ILE A 88 -45.61 24.41 52.64
N SER A 89 -46.57 25.31 52.83
CA SER A 89 -46.28 26.62 53.46
C SER A 89 -45.70 26.49 54.87
N LEU A 90 -46.13 25.48 55.64
CA LEU A 90 -45.61 25.22 56.99
C LEU A 90 -44.21 24.61 56.96
N ALA A 91 -43.95 23.70 56.02
CA ALA A 91 -42.62 23.14 55.79
C ALA A 91 -41.60 24.24 55.48
N VAL A 92 -41.98 25.23 54.66
CA VAL A 92 -41.12 26.38 54.31
C VAL A 92 -40.89 27.33 55.49
N GLN A 93 -41.86 27.42 56.42
CA GLN A 93 -41.74 28.31 57.57
C GLN A 93 -40.86 27.76 58.70
N SER A 94 -40.65 26.43 58.79
CA SER A 94 -39.88 25.82 59.87
C SER A 94 -39.28 24.47 59.48
N ASN A 95 -37.98 24.31 59.69
CA ASN A 95 -37.25 23.07 59.39
C ASN A 95 -37.78 21.88 60.21
N SER A 96 -38.28 22.10 61.44
CA SER A 96 -38.89 21.03 62.22
C SER A 96 -40.15 20.46 61.57
N TRP A 97 -40.93 21.29 60.87
CA TRP A 97 -42.11 20.85 60.13
C TRP A 97 -41.72 20.13 58.84
N ALA A 98 -40.66 20.58 58.15
CA ALA A 98 -40.12 19.87 56.99
C ALA A 98 -39.72 18.43 57.35
N ASN A 99 -39.05 18.21 58.49
CA ASN A 99 -38.67 16.86 58.96
C ASN A 99 -39.90 15.97 59.19
N ILE A 100 -40.89 16.48 59.93
CA ILE A 100 -42.09 15.73 60.30
C ILE A 100 -42.92 15.39 59.04
N LEU A 101 -43.13 16.35 58.15
CA LEU A 101 -43.96 16.19 56.96
C LEU A 101 -43.30 15.27 55.92
N ALA A 102 -41.98 15.34 55.76
CA ALA A 102 -41.26 14.45 54.86
C ALA A 102 -41.35 12.98 55.31
N GLN A 103 -41.15 12.71 56.61
CA GLN A 103 -41.29 11.37 57.17
C GLN A 103 -42.72 10.86 57.07
N TRP A 104 -43.70 11.68 57.47
CA TRP A 104 -45.11 11.34 57.40
C TRP A 104 -45.54 10.97 55.97
N SER A 105 -45.12 11.77 54.98
CA SER A 105 -45.50 11.53 53.58
C SER A 105 -44.97 10.19 53.05
N ILE A 106 -43.73 9.83 53.38
CA ILE A 106 -43.12 8.57 52.95
C ILE A 106 -43.78 7.37 53.63
N ASP A 107 -44.04 7.45 54.94
CA ASP A 107 -44.74 6.40 55.68
C ASP A 107 -46.13 6.15 55.10
N GLN A 108 -46.85 7.20 54.70
CA GLN A 108 -48.15 7.06 54.05
C GLN A 108 -48.04 6.45 52.66
N LEU A 109 -47.10 6.89 51.82
CA LEU A 109 -46.88 6.29 50.51
C LEU A 109 -46.54 4.79 50.61
N PHE A 110 -45.72 4.41 51.59
CA PHE A 110 -45.39 3.02 51.88
C PHE A 110 -46.62 2.20 52.29
N ASN A 111 -47.40 2.70 53.25
CA ASN A 111 -48.61 2.03 53.72
C ASN A 111 -49.67 1.89 52.62
N LEU A 112 -49.85 2.92 51.79
CA LEU A 112 -50.77 2.90 50.66
C LEU A 112 -50.33 1.86 49.62
N THR A 113 -49.06 1.87 49.24
CA THR A 113 -48.51 0.90 48.30
C THR A 113 -48.75 -0.51 48.82
N ARG A 114 -48.32 -0.80 50.06
CA ARG A 114 -48.48 -2.11 50.72
C ARG A 114 -49.92 -2.60 50.73
N ARG A 115 -50.86 -1.72 51.05
CA ARG A 115 -52.28 -2.07 51.20
C ARG A 115 -52.90 -2.47 49.87
N TYR A 116 -52.53 -1.79 48.79
CA TYR A 116 -53.15 -1.95 47.49
C TYR A 116 -52.36 -2.82 46.50
N THR A 117 -51.15 -3.27 46.85
CA THR A 117 -50.33 -4.18 46.02
C THR A 117 -51.11 -5.37 45.46
N ASN A 118 -52.05 -5.92 46.23
CA ASN A 118 -52.77 -7.14 45.87
C ASN A 118 -54.07 -6.91 45.07
N GLU A 119 -54.46 -5.65 44.85
CA GLU A 119 -55.69 -5.31 44.12
C GLU A 119 -55.60 -5.66 42.63
N SER A 120 -56.74 -6.04 42.06
CA SER A 120 -56.81 -6.52 40.67
C SER A 120 -56.36 -5.48 39.64
N VAL A 121 -56.57 -4.19 39.91
CA VAL A 121 -56.18 -3.07 39.04
C VAL A 121 -54.65 -2.92 39.00
N ILE A 122 -54.00 -3.01 40.15
CA ILE A 122 -52.55 -2.89 40.26
C ILE A 122 -51.85 -4.14 39.72
N LYS A 123 -52.43 -5.34 39.94
CA LYS A 123 -51.93 -6.60 39.34
C LYS A 123 -51.95 -6.62 37.81
N LYS A 124 -52.79 -5.80 37.15
CA LYS A 124 -52.81 -5.68 35.68
C LYS A 124 -51.63 -4.88 35.13
N CYS A 125 -51.01 -4.03 35.96
CA CYS A 125 -49.83 -3.26 35.57
C CYS A 125 -48.61 -4.19 35.54
N LYS A 126 -48.14 -4.55 34.34
CA LYS A 126 -47.04 -5.51 34.16
C LYS A 126 -45.68 -4.82 34.17
N THR A 127 -45.63 -3.54 33.81
CA THR A 127 -44.40 -2.75 33.72
C THR A 127 -44.36 -1.66 34.79
N LEU A 128 -43.17 -1.13 35.07
CA LEU A 128 -42.99 0.02 35.95
C LEU A 128 -43.69 1.27 35.38
N GLU A 129 -43.67 1.44 34.06
CA GLU A 129 -44.30 2.55 33.35
C GLU A 129 -45.82 2.55 33.53
N ASP A 130 -46.47 1.38 33.42
CA ASP A 130 -47.91 1.23 33.69
C ASP A 130 -48.27 1.67 35.11
N ARG A 131 -47.43 1.32 36.09
CA ARG A 131 -47.66 1.69 37.50
C ARG A 131 -47.49 3.20 37.74
N ILE A 132 -46.48 3.82 37.15
CA ILE A 132 -46.28 5.27 37.23
C ILE A 132 -47.47 5.99 36.60
N GLN A 133 -47.91 5.56 35.42
CA GLN A 133 -49.05 6.16 34.73
C GLN A 133 -50.34 6.04 35.55
N LEU A 134 -50.57 4.90 36.22
CA LEU A 134 -51.72 4.71 37.09
C LEU A 134 -51.66 5.64 38.32
N TRP A 135 -50.54 5.65 39.05
CA TRP A 135 -50.43 6.42 40.30
C TRP A 135 -50.36 7.92 40.09
N THR A 136 -49.83 8.39 38.96
CA THR A 136 -49.81 9.82 38.62
C THR A 136 -51.21 10.40 38.35
N GLN A 137 -52.18 9.55 37.98
CA GLN A 137 -53.58 9.96 37.85
C GLN A 137 -54.28 10.10 39.22
N CYS A 138 -53.71 9.56 40.30
CA CYS A 138 -54.26 9.69 41.65
C CYS A 138 -53.79 10.98 42.33
N GLN A 139 -54.68 11.96 42.45
CA GLN A 139 -54.39 13.26 43.07
C GLN A 139 -53.83 13.14 44.50
N ALA A 140 -54.34 12.20 45.31
CA ALA A 140 -53.91 11.99 46.69
C ALA A 140 -52.46 11.47 46.79
N ALA A 141 -52.09 10.52 45.94
CA ALA A 141 -50.71 10.02 45.85
C ALA A 141 -49.75 11.13 45.39
N MET A 142 -50.16 11.92 44.38
CA MET A 142 -49.35 13.02 43.88
C MET A 142 -49.21 14.16 44.89
N THR A 143 -50.23 14.41 45.73
CA THR A 143 -50.16 15.37 46.83
C THR A 143 -49.06 14.99 47.83
N LEU A 144 -49.01 13.73 48.25
CA LEU A 144 -47.96 13.23 49.14
C LEU A 144 -46.56 13.33 48.53
N ILE A 145 -46.41 12.98 47.25
CA ILE A 145 -45.14 13.10 46.52
C ILE A 145 -44.66 14.56 46.47
N LYS A 146 -45.56 15.52 46.25
CA LYS A 146 -45.22 16.95 46.23
C LYS A 146 -44.83 17.49 47.60
N ILE A 147 -45.57 17.13 48.65
CA ILE A 147 -45.21 17.54 50.03
C ILE A 147 -43.84 16.97 50.38
N CYS A 148 -43.61 15.68 50.09
CA CYS A 148 -42.33 15.04 50.37
C CYS A 148 -41.17 15.71 49.60
N SER A 149 -41.28 15.85 48.28
CA SER A 149 -40.22 16.43 47.45
C SER A 149 -39.91 17.89 47.80
N THR A 150 -40.92 18.70 48.11
CA THR A 150 -40.69 20.09 48.55
C THR A 150 -40.03 20.18 49.92
N CYS A 151 -40.38 19.30 50.87
CA CYS A 151 -39.70 19.24 52.17
C CYS A 151 -38.24 18.81 52.03
N ILE A 152 -37.95 17.81 51.17
CA ILE A 152 -36.58 17.34 50.90
C ILE A 152 -35.72 18.45 50.28
N LEU A 153 -36.29 19.28 49.40
CA LEU A 153 -35.58 20.40 48.79
C LEU A 153 -35.35 21.57 49.75
N HIS A 154 -36.20 21.73 50.77
CA HIS A 154 -36.15 22.86 51.68
C HIS A 154 -35.10 22.72 52.79
N ASP A 155 -35.00 21.57 53.45
CA ASP A 155 -34.08 21.35 54.56
C ASP A 155 -33.27 20.05 54.46
N THR A 156 -31.98 20.14 54.75
CA THR A 156 -31.05 19.02 54.64
C THR A 156 -31.24 17.97 55.73
N THR A 157 -31.65 18.37 56.93
CA THR A 157 -31.89 17.40 58.03
C THR A 157 -33.21 16.64 57.83
N ALA A 158 -34.19 17.29 57.18
CA ALA A 158 -35.42 16.65 56.72
C ALA A 158 -35.11 15.57 55.71
N ALA A 159 -34.25 15.90 54.75
CA ALA A 159 -33.84 15.00 53.68
C ALA A 159 -33.22 13.71 54.24
N ASP A 160 -32.23 13.79 55.15
CA ASP A 160 -31.54 12.60 55.65
C ASP A 160 -32.48 11.64 56.41
N ASN A 161 -33.36 12.18 57.25
CA ASN A 161 -34.31 11.39 58.04
C ASN A 161 -35.44 10.78 57.19
N ALA A 162 -35.93 11.52 56.21
CA ALA A 162 -36.93 11.05 55.26
C ALA A 162 -36.32 9.96 54.35
N LEU A 163 -35.09 10.16 53.91
CA LEU A 163 -34.39 9.26 53.01
C LEU A 163 -34.13 7.90 53.65
N ASN A 164 -33.74 7.85 54.94
CA ASN A 164 -33.60 6.59 55.68
C ASN A 164 -34.91 5.77 55.70
N LYS A 165 -36.05 6.43 55.94
CA LYS A 165 -37.36 5.76 55.89
C LYS A 165 -37.75 5.32 54.48
N TYR A 166 -37.45 6.14 53.47
CA TYR A 166 -37.68 5.79 52.07
C TYR A 166 -36.85 4.56 51.66
N LEU A 167 -35.61 4.47 52.12
CA LEU A 167 -34.74 3.33 51.86
C LEU A 167 -35.26 2.05 52.53
N GLU A 168 -35.64 2.13 53.79
CA GLU A 168 -36.28 1.02 54.51
C GLU A 168 -37.58 0.57 53.80
N ALA A 169 -38.39 1.52 53.35
CA ALA A 169 -39.61 1.25 52.58
C ALA A 169 -39.31 0.57 51.22
N SER A 170 -38.30 1.06 50.50
CA SER A 170 -37.90 0.54 49.20
C SER A 170 -37.34 -0.88 49.30
N THR A 171 -36.62 -1.25 50.35
CA THR A 171 -36.11 -2.63 50.51
C THR A 171 -37.22 -3.63 50.86
N LEU A 172 -38.26 -3.21 51.57
CA LEU A 172 -39.31 -4.11 52.08
C LEU A 172 -40.39 -4.49 51.05
N ILE A 173 -40.74 -3.60 50.10
CA ILE A 173 -41.87 -3.81 49.16
C ILE A 173 -41.44 -3.51 47.70
N ARG A 174 -40.27 -4.02 47.31
CA ARG A 174 -39.85 -4.05 45.90
C ARG A 174 -40.51 -5.22 45.18
N PRO A 175 -40.92 -5.05 43.90
CA PRO A 175 -40.77 -3.87 43.04
C PRO A 175 -41.96 -2.88 43.08
N GLU A 176 -42.96 -3.09 43.94
CA GLU A 176 -44.21 -2.32 43.89
C GLU A 176 -44.09 -0.91 44.44
N PHE A 177 -43.01 -0.60 45.16
CA PHE A 177 -42.66 0.75 45.62
C PHE A 177 -41.81 1.55 44.61
N ASP A 178 -41.36 0.95 43.52
CA ASP A 178 -40.42 1.58 42.57
C ASP A 178 -41.00 2.81 41.84
N TRP A 179 -42.32 2.92 41.71
CA TRP A 179 -42.94 4.11 41.12
C TRP A 179 -42.76 5.36 41.99
N VAL A 180 -42.65 5.19 43.32
CA VAL A 180 -42.35 6.29 44.26
C VAL A 180 -40.93 6.79 44.04
N THR A 181 -39.99 5.87 43.83
CA THR A 181 -38.60 6.17 43.49
C THR A 181 -38.52 7.07 42.26
N VAL A 182 -39.17 6.68 41.16
CA VAL A 182 -39.17 7.45 39.91
C VAL A 182 -39.89 8.79 40.08
N SER A 183 -41.02 8.81 40.78
CA SER A 183 -41.81 10.03 40.95
C SER A 183 -41.10 11.09 41.82
N LEU A 184 -40.34 10.65 42.83
CA LEU A 184 -39.49 11.54 43.63
C LEU A 184 -38.24 11.97 42.85
N SER A 185 -37.61 11.07 42.09
CA SER A 185 -36.41 11.43 41.32
C SER A 185 -36.70 12.51 40.27
N LEU A 186 -37.84 12.43 39.57
CA LEU A 186 -38.25 13.47 38.60
C LEU A 186 -38.47 14.86 39.22
N ARG A 187 -38.60 14.98 40.55
CA ARG A 187 -38.90 16.25 41.25
C ARG A 187 -37.74 16.77 42.07
N CYS A 188 -36.97 15.89 42.69
CA CYS A 188 -35.84 16.25 43.55
C CYS A 188 -34.61 15.36 43.28
N GLY A 189 -34.42 14.93 42.04
CA GLY A 189 -33.39 13.97 41.61
C GLY A 189 -31.98 14.35 42.05
N GLN A 190 -31.54 15.57 41.81
CA GLN A 190 -30.20 16.03 42.20
C GLN A 190 -29.93 15.86 43.70
N THR A 191 -30.85 16.33 44.55
CA THR A 191 -30.74 16.22 46.01
C THR A 191 -30.84 14.77 46.46
N LEU A 192 -31.76 14.00 45.87
CA LEU A 192 -31.96 12.58 46.20
C LEU A 192 -30.71 11.75 45.87
N ILE A 193 -30.14 11.93 44.68
CA ILE A 193 -28.94 11.22 44.22
C ILE A 193 -27.74 11.62 45.09
N SER A 194 -27.53 12.92 45.30
CA SER A 194 -26.43 13.44 46.12
C SER A 194 -26.49 12.86 47.53
N ARG A 195 -27.68 12.81 48.13
CA ARG A 195 -27.87 12.31 49.50
C ARG A 195 -27.82 10.79 49.61
N LEU A 196 -28.36 10.06 48.64
CA LEU A 196 -28.22 8.59 48.58
C LEU A 196 -26.74 8.20 48.48
N ILE A 197 -25.99 8.90 47.61
CA ILE A 197 -24.55 8.74 47.49
C ILE A 197 -23.85 9.12 48.81
N GLN A 198 -24.19 10.25 49.44
CA GLN A 198 -23.60 10.62 50.73
C GLN A 198 -23.90 9.61 51.85
N LEU A 199 -25.14 9.12 51.98
CA LEU A 199 -25.51 8.11 52.97
C LEU A 199 -24.77 6.79 52.75
N SER A 200 -24.53 6.42 51.50
CA SER A 200 -23.69 5.25 51.21
C SER A 200 -22.21 5.43 51.53
N LEU A 201 -21.72 6.67 51.52
CA LEU A 201 -20.28 6.97 51.65
C LEU A 201 -19.91 7.46 53.06
N GLN A 202 -20.87 7.81 53.92
CA GLN A 202 -20.62 8.20 55.30
C GLN A 202 -20.55 6.98 56.23
N GLU A 203 -19.34 6.55 56.59
CA GLU A 203 -19.14 5.78 57.82
C GLU A 203 -17.95 6.32 58.63
N LYS A 204 -18.08 6.23 59.96
CA LYS A 204 -17.13 6.80 60.94
C LYS A 204 -16.13 5.78 61.52
N ASN A 205 -16.08 4.51 61.09
CA ASN A 205 -15.15 3.51 61.66
C ASN A 205 -14.74 2.36 60.70
N GLN A 206 -13.49 1.88 60.87
CA GLN A 206 -12.79 0.94 59.96
C GLN A 206 -13.29 -0.52 59.96
N SER A 207 -14.07 -0.99 60.94
CA SER A 207 -14.51 -2.40 61.04
C SER A 207 -15.80 -2.75 60.26
N GLN A 208 -16.37 -1.79 59.51
CA GLN A 208 -17.67 -1.92 58.83
C GLN A 208 -17.61 -1.80 57.30
N MET A 209 -16.48 -2.12 56.68
CA MET A 209 -16.31 -2.05 55.21
C MET A 209 -17.35 -2.90 54.43
N LEU A 210 -17.80 -4.04 54.99
CA LEU A 210 -18.87 -4.87 54.42
C LEU A 210 -20.27 -4.24 54.56
N HIS A 211 -20.54 -3.47 55.62
CA HIS A 211 -21.85 -2.83 55.83
C HIS A 211 -22.09 -1.67 54.86
N GLY A 212 -21.06 -0.91 54.49
CA GLY A 212 -21.15 0.11 53.44
C GLY A 212 -21.53 -0.49 52.07
N ILE A 213 -20.95 -1.65 51.72
CA ILE A 213 -21.29 -2.40 50.51
C ILE A 213 -22.74 -2.91 50.60
N GLU A 214 -23.15 -3.51 51.72
CA GLU A 214 -24.54 -3.96 51.92
C GLU A 214 -25.56 -2.81 51.82
N ARG A 215 -25.23 -1.62 52.33
CA ARG A 215 -26.07 -0.42 52.18
C ARG A 215 -26.15 0.07 50.74
N ILE A 216 -25.03 0.16 50.03
CA ILE A 216 -25.07 0.54 48.61
C ILE A 216 -25.85 -0.50 47.80
N PHE A 217 -25.70 -1.80 48.06
CA PHE A 217 -26.53 -2.85 47.42
C PHE A 217 -28.02 -2.69 47.75
N ALA A 218 -28.36 -2.31 48.98
CA ALA A 218 -29.75 -2.02 49.36
C ALA A 218 -30.34 -0.86 48.53
N VAL A 219 -29.53 0.15 48.21
CA VAL A 219 -29.95 1.31 47.41
C VAL A 219 -29.71 1.14 45.90
N TRP A 220 -28.92 0.16 45.46
CA TRP A 220 -28.52 -0.09 44.06
C TRP A 220 -29.74 -0.15 43.13
N SER A 221 -30.71 -0.96 43.54
CA SER A 221 -32.13 -0.84 43.27
C SER A 221 -32.62 0.48 42.68
N SER A 222 -32.69 1.45 43.59
CA SER A 222 -33.18 2.78 43.36
C SER A 222 -32.23 3.59 42.49
N LEU A 223 -30.91 3.45 42.66
CA LEU A 223 -29.92 4.15 41.84
C LEU A 223 -29.97 3.72 40.37
N GLU A 224 -30.19 2.44 40.09
CA GLU A 224 -30.31 1.90 38.73
C GLU A 224 -31.55 2.47 38.03
N ILE A 225 -32.66 2.53 38.75
CA ILE A 225 -33.91 3.12 38.26
C ILE A 225 -33.70 4.61 37.97
N ILE A 226 -33.06 5.35 38.88
CA ILE A 226 -32.80 6.79 38.69
C ILE A 226 -31.83 7.02 37.53
N ALA A 227 -30.75 6.24 37.45
CA ALA A 227 -29.76 6.30 36.38
C ALA A 227 -30.39 6.03 35.00
N THR A 228 -31.42 5.18 34.94
CA THR A 228 -32.16 4.91 33.71
C THR A 228 -33.05 6.09 33.29
N GLN A 229 -33.68 6.78 34.25
CA GLN A 229 -34.67 7.83 33.97
C GLN A 229 -34.04 9.22 33.77
N GLU A 230 -33.06 9.60 34.61
CA GLU A 230 -32.37 10.89 34.55
C GLU A 230 -30.83 10.72 34.47
N PRO A 231 -30.31 10.09 33.39
CA PRO A 231 -28.89 9.73 33.30
C PRO A 231 -27.95 10.95 33.36
N GLN A 232 -28.37 12.10 32.82
CA GLN A 232 -27.55 13.32 32.77
C GLN A 232 -27.38 13.96 34.15
N ILE A 233 -28.46 14.09 34.91
CA ILE A 233 -28.44 14.65 36.27
C ILE A 233 -27.68 13.70 37.20
N PHE A 234 -27.90 12.40 37.07
CA PHE A 234 -27.17 11.38 37.83
C PHE A 234 -25.68 11.44 37.56
N HIS A 235 -25.27 11.49 36.29
CA HIS A 235 -23.87 11.63 35.91
C HIS A 235 -23.23 12.90 36.49
N GLN A 236 -23.89 14.06 36.36
CA GLN A 236 -23.36 15.32 36.88
C GLN A 236 -23.13 15.27 38.39
N VAL A 237 -24.11 14.79 39.16
CA VAL A 237 -23.99 14.71 40.62
C VAL A 237 -22.94 13.69 41.03
N LEU A 238 -22.90 12.54 40.37
CA LEU A 238 -21.93 11.50 40.66
C LEU A 238 -20.50 11.99 40.37
N MET A 239 -20.29 12.70 39.26
CA MET A 239 -19.03 13.37 38.93
C MET A 239 -18.58 14.33 40.04
N GLU A 240 -19.46 15.25 40.46
CA GLU A 240 -19.16 16.21 41.53
C GLU A 240 -18.77 15.50 42.84
N GLN A 241 -19.48 14.43 43.22
CA GLN A 241 -19.15 13.65 44.42
C GLN A 241 -17.86 12.86 44.28
N ILE A 242 -17.61 12.20 43.14
CA ILE A 242 -16.36 11.48 42.90
C ILE A 242 -15.17 12.44 42.95
N GLN A 243 -15.29 13.62 42.34
CA GLN A 243 -14.24 14.63 42.34
C GLN A 243 -13.95 15.16 43.76
N LEU A 244 -14.99 15.36 44.58
CA LEU A 244 -14.85 15.70 46.00
C LEU A 244 -14.13 14.60 46.80
N LEU A 245 -14.39 13.32 46.52
CA LEU A 245 -13.74 12.20 47.20
C LEU A 245 -12.27 12.06 46.77
N LEU A 246 -11.98 12.16 45.47
CA LEU A 246 -10.64 12.05 44.89
C LEU A 246 -9.69 13.21 45.28
N THR A 247 -10.24 14.36 45.67
CA THR A 247 -9.45 15.52 46.10
C THR A 247 -9.13 15.53 47.59
N SER A 248 -9.79 14.68 48.38
CA SER A 248 -9.57 14.56 49.82
C SER A 248 -8.32 13.73 50.15
N ASP A 249 -7.63 14.05 51.24
CA ASP A 249 -6.48 13.24 51.73
C ASP A 249 -6.92 12.14 52.74
N ASP A 250 -8.23 11.92 52.87
CA ASP A 250 -8.82 11.00 53.84
C ASP A 250 -8.90 9.58 53.25
N THR A 251 -8.12 8.66 53.80
CA THR A 251 -8.05 7.26 53.32
C THR A 251 -9.40 6.54 53.38
N GLN A 252 -10.30 6.93 54.31
CA GLN A 252 -11.64 6.34 54.39
C GLN A 252 -12.49 6.70 53.16
N LYS A 253 -12.35 7.90 52.60
CA LYS A 253 -13.09 8.35 51.42
C LYS A 253 -12.64 7.65 50.14
N HIS A 254 -11.35 7.33 50.05
CA HIS A 254 -10.80 6.57 48.91
C HIS A 254 -11.26 5.10 48.91
N ILE A 255 -11.43 4.49 50.08
CA ILE A 255 -12.00 3.14 50.21
C ILE A 255 -13.43 3.12 49.66
N SER A 256 -14.21 4.18 49.87
CA SER A 256 -15.57 4.27 49.36
C SER A 256 -15.64 4.28 47.82
N ILE A 257 -14.66 4.90 47.14
CA ILE A 257 -14.51 4.85 45.67
C ILE A 257 -14.22 3.42 45.20
N VAL A 258 -13.34 2.70 45.91
CA VAL A 258 -13.02 1.30 45.62
C VAL A 258 -14.26 0.41 45.75
N SER A 259 -15.06 0.61 46.79
CA SER A 259 -16.34 -0.10 46.96
C SER A 259 -17.33 0.17 45.83
N LEU A 260 -17.38 1.41 45.31
CA LEU A 260 -18.19 1.76 44.14
C LEU A 260 -17.73 1.01 42.87
N ILE A 261 -16.41 0.92 42.64
CA ILE A 261 -15.83 0.19 41.50
C ILE A 261 -16.15 -1.31 41.58
N ARG A 262 -15.95 -1.91 42.76
CA ARG A 262 -16.25 -3.34 43.00
C ARG A 262 -17.73 -3.67 42.87
N MET A 263 -18.60 -2.73 43.20
CA MET A 263 -20.03 -2.95 43.02
C MET A 263 -20.43 -2.86 41.54
N ALA A 264 -19.92 -1.86 40.84
CA ALA A 264 -20.14 -1.71 39.41
C ALA A 264 -19.61 -2.93 38.63
N SER A 265 -18.52 -3.56 39.07
CA SER A 265 -17.98 -4.78 38.47
C SER A 265 -18.85 -6.01 38.74
N ALA A 266 -19.40 -6.15 39.96
CA ALA A 266 -20.19 -7.31 40.38
C ALA A 266 -21.54 -7.47 39.66
N VAL A 267 -22.17 -6.39 39.22
CA VAL A 267 -23.54 -6.42 38.63
C VAL A 267 -23.54 -6.77 37.13
N VAL A 268 -22.37 -6.80 36.49
CA VAL A 268 -22.09 -7.26 35.11
C VAL A 268 -22.79 -6.47 33.98
N THR A 269 -24.02 -5.95 34.13
CA THR A 269 -24.75 -5.16 33.12
C THR A 269 -25.77 -4.16 33.69
N GLY A 270 -25.81 -2.92 33.18
CA GLY A 270 -26.83 -1.90 33.52
C GLY A 270 -26.40 -0.44 33.22
N PRO A 271 -27.32 0.52 32.96
CA PRO A 271 -26.99 1.93 32.74
C PRO A 271 -26.28 2.61 33.91
N LEU A 272 -26.53 2.19 35.16
CA LEU A 272 -25.80 2.73 36.32
C LEU A 272 -24.31 2.37 36.27
N CYS A 273 -24.00 1.12 35.93
CA CYS A 273 -22.64 0.63 35.77
C CYS A 273 -21.88 1.48 34.75
N ASP A 274 -22.49 1.74 33.59
CA ASP A 274 -21.89 2.53 32.51
C ASP A 274 -21.65 3.99 32.95
N ILE A 275 -22.62 4.61 33.66
CA ILE A 275 -22.48 5.98 34.18
C ILE A 275 -21.42 6.07 35.29
N VAL A 276 -21.33 5.08 36.17
CA VAL A 276 -20.33 5.04 37.26
C VAL A 276 -18.93 5.00 36.69
N TYR A 277 -18.64 4.07 35.78
CA TYR A 277 -17.31 3.99 35.20
C TYR A 277 -16.98 5.20 34.31
N TYR A 278 -17.94 5.72 33.54
CA TYR A 278 -17.72 6.92 32.73
C TYR A 278 -17.42 8.15 33.60
N SER A 279 -18.13 8.29 34.73
CA SER A 279 -17.92 9.39 35.69
C SER A 279 -16.56 9.27 36.39
N LEU A 280 -16.18 8.05 36.80
CA LEU A 280 -14.86 7.79 37.37
C LEU A 280 -13.75 8.16 36.40
N TYR A 281 -13.87 7.72 35.13
CA TYR A 281 -12.90 8.03 34.09
C TYR A 281 -12.71 9.55 33.90
N ARG A 282 -13.81 10.29 33.75
CA ARG A 282 -13.76 11.76 33.55
C ARG A 282 -13.21 12.52 34.75
N SER A 283 -13.31 11.96 35.95
CA SER A 283 -12.85 12.59 37.20
C SER A 283 -11.40 12.26 37.55
N LEU A 284 -10.84 11.20 36.97
CA LEU A 284 -9.48 10.75 37.26
C LEU A 284 -8.43 11.59 36.49
N ASN A 285 -7.50 12.17 37.25
CA ASN A 285 -6.28 12.79 36.77
C ASN A 285 -5.04 12.18 37.44
N SER A 286 -3.84 12.51 36.96
CA SER A 286 -2.59 11.92 37.46
C SER A 286 -2.41 12.03 38.98
N LEU A 287 -2.74 13.18 39.57
CA LEU A 287 -2.65 13.41 41.01
C LEU A 287 -3.64 12.54 41.81
N SER A 288 -4.90 12.52 41.40
CA SER A 288 -5.97 11.75 42.05
C SER A 288 -5.73 10.25 41.98
N LEU A 289 -5.14 9.76 40.89
CA LEU A 289 -4.82 8.35 40.69
C LEU A 289 -3.64 7.92 41.58
N ARG A 290 -2.60 8.77 41.70
CA ARG A 290 -1.50 8.58 42.68
C ARG A 290 -2.05 8.45 44.11
N ARG A 291 -2.94 9.37 44.50
CA ARG A 291 -3.58 9.37 45.83
C ARG A 291 -4.41 8.11 46.07
N LEU A 292 -5.26 7.73 45.10
CA LEU A 292 -6.07 6.51 45.18
C LEU A 292 -5.21 5.25 45.35
N CYS A 293 -4.18 5.07 44.51
CA CYS A 293 -3.27 3.92 44.59
C CYS A 293 -2.47 3.89 45.90
N SER A 294 -2.02 5.06 46.39
CA SER A 294 -1.31 5.16 47.67
C SER A 294 -2.17 4.73 48.86
N SER A 295 -3.45 5.15 48.89
CA SER A 295 -4.39 4.79 49.95
C SER A 295 -4.77 3.30 49.88
N ILE A 296 -4.96 2.73 48.68
CA ILE A 296 -5.25 1.29 48.50
C ILE A 296 -4.10 0.46 49.04
N ARG A 297 -2.84 0.81 48.73
CA ARG A 297 -1.66 0.08 49.20
C ARG A 297 -1.51 0.10 50.74
N GLN A 298 -1.85 1.22 51.38
CA GLN A 298 -1.82 1.34 52.84
C GLN A 298 -2.83 0.42 53.54
N THR A 299 -3.94 0.05 52.89
CA THR A 299 -4.97 -0.81 53.50
C THR A 299 -4.63 -2.30 53.55
N LYS A 300 -3.59 -2.77 52.83
CA LYS A 300 -3.08 -4.17 52.77
C LYS A 300 -4.12 -5.30 52.54
N THR A 301 -5.39 -4.96 52.32
CA THR A 301 -6.54 -5.89 52.32
C THR A 301 -7.19 -6.02 50.94
N ILE A 302 -6.78 -5.18 49.99
CA ILE A 302 -7.35 -5.11 48.65
C ILE A 302 -6.25 -5.51 47.67
N ASP A 303 -6.45 -6.62 46.97
CA ASP A 303 -5.57 -7.05 45.89
C ASP A 303 -5.67 -6.03 44.74
N ILE A 304 -4.56 -5.33 44.52
CA ILE A 304 -4.45 -4.26 43.54
C ILE A 304 -4.63 -4.82 42.13
N GLU A 305 -4.15 -6.04 41.87
CA GLU A 305 -4.28 -6.68 40.56
C GLU A 305 -5.76 -6.96 40.24
N GLN A 306 -6.50 -7.50 41.21
CA GLN A 306 -7.93 -7.78 41.04
C GLN A 306 -8.74 -6.50 40.80
N LEU A 307 -8.49 -5.44 41.58
CA LEU A 307 -9.17 -4.16 41.39
C LEU A 307 -8.83 -3.54 40.02
N THR A 308 -7.59 -3.70 39.58
CA THR A 308 -7.12 -3.22 38.28
C THR A 308 -7.83 -3.98 37.16
N ASP A 309 -7.95 -5.29 37.27
CA ASP A 309 -8.71 -6.13 36.33
C ASP A 309 -10.20 -5.76 36.24
N GLU A 310 -10.84 -5.51 37.39
CA GLU A 310 -12.24 -5.09 37.45
C GLU A 310 -12.46 -3.70 36.84
N PHE A 311 -11.52 -2.77 37.06
CA PHE A 311 -11.55 -1.43 36.49
C PHE A 311 -11.32 -1.45 34.96
N ILE A 312 -10.36 -2.24 34.47
CA ILE A 312 -10.09 -2.42 33.03
C ILE A 312 -11.30 -3.01 32.33
N SER A 313 -11.89 -4.05 32.91
CA SER A 313 -13.07 -4.72 32.34
C SER A 313 -14.26 -3.76 32.21
N GLY A 314 -14.44 -2.86 33.18
CA GLY A 314 -15.40 -1.77 33.12
C GLY A 314 -15.08 -0.76 32.01
N LEU A 315 -13.84 -0.28 31.91
CA LEU A 315 -13.41 0.68 30.88
C LEU A 315 -13.56 0.15 29.44
N ILE A 316 -13.24 -1.13 29.21
CA ILE A 316 -13.43 -1.81 27.92
C ILE A 316 -14.90 -1.78 27.47
N ARG A 317 -15.84 -1.72 28.42
CA ARG A 317 -17.27 -1.85 28.19
C ARG A 317 -17.96 -0.55 27.78
N ILE A 318 -17.51 0.61 28.26
CA ILE A 318 -18.21 1.92 28.15
C ILE A 318 -18.26 2.48 26.72
N ARG A 319 -17.57 1.88 25.74
CA ARG A 319 -17.55 2.31 24.33
C ARG A 319 -17.07 3.75 24.06
N THR A 320 -16.54 4.47 25.05
CA THR A 320 -16.04 5.84 24.87
C THR A 320 -14.53 5.89 24.66
N ASP A 321 -14.11 6.68 23.67
CA ASP A 321 -12.75 7.10 23.28
C ASP A 321 -11.59 6.34 23.96
N ALA A 322 -11.39 5.09 23.53
CA ALA A 322 -10.24 4.26 23.93
C ALA A 322 -8.89 5.01 23.75
N LEU A 323 -8.81 5.93 22.79
CA LEU A 323 -7.65 6.80 22.58
C LEU A 323 -7.36 7.69 23.79
N GLN A 324 -8.37 8.31 24.42
CA GLN A 324 -8.14 9.18 25.57
C GLN A 324 -7.71 8.37 26.80
N ILE A 325 -8.19 7.13 26.93
CA ILE A 325 -7.72 6.18 27.97
C ILE A 325 -6.24 5.84 27.74
N ILE A 326 -5.88 5.49 26.50
CA ILE A 326 -4.49 5.17 26.14
C ILE A 326 -3.58 6.39 26.27
N GLN A 327 -4.00 7.58 25.82
CA GLN A 327 -3.27 8.83 25.99
C GLN A 327 -3.07 9.18 27.47
N PHE A 328 -4.09 8.97 28.30
CA PHE A 328 -3.98 9.16 29.75
C PHE A 328 -2.93 8.21 30.35
N ILE A 329 -2.99 6.91 30.03
CA ILE A 329 -2.01 5.92 30.51
C ILE A 329 -0.59 6.25 29.99
N LEU A 330 -0.45 6.59 28.70
CA LEU A 330 0.84 6.94 28.09
C LEU A 330 1.42 8.24 28.65
N SER A 331 0.58 9.24 28.94
CA SER A 331 1.01 10.50 29.58
C SER A 331 1.61 10.25 30.97
N PHE A 332 1.04 9.32 31.72
CA PHE A 332 1.54 8.92 33.02
C PHE A 332 2.88 8.18 32.93
N MET A 333 3.10 7.40 31.86
CA MET A 333 4.39 6.79 31.59
C MET A 333 5.47 7.79 31.15
N HIS A 334 5.10 9.03 30.77
CA HIS A 334 6.00 10.02 30.17
C HIS A 334 6.65 10.97 31.20
N ASP A 335 6.06 11.15 32.39
CA ASP A 335 6.65 12.01 33.43
C ASP A 335 7.96 11.39 33.97
N ASP A 336 9.09 11.83 33.40
CA ASP A 336 10.44 11.62 33.92
C ASP A 336 10.77 12.77 34.89
N THR A 337 10.69 12.52 36.20
CA THR A 337 11.45 13.31 37.16
C THR A 337 12.43 12.40 37.89
N SER A 338 13.72 12.59 37.54
CA SER A 338 14.94 12.24 38.29
C SER A 338 14.88 11.09 39.29
N ALA A 339 15.61 10.01 38.96
CA ALA A 339 16.30 8.94 39.71
C ALA A 339 16.21 8.75 41.25
N ASP A 340 15.45 9.51 42.02
CA ASP A 340 15.18 9.27 43.43
C ASP A 340 13.73 9.67 43.72
N GLN A 341 12.76 8.74 43.57
CA GLN A 341 11.50 8.81 44.33
C GLN A 341 10.66 7.52 44.30
N ASP A 342 10.24 7.16 45.52
CA ASP A 342 9.13 6.32 45.99
C ASP A 342 8.77 5.02 45.24
N GLU A 343 8.77 3.93 46.00
CA GLU A 343 8.24 2.59 45.67
C GLU A 343 6.80 2.61 45.09
N ILE A 344 6.08 3.72 45.25
CA ILE A 344 4.73 3.98 44.73
C ILE A 344 4.75 4.28 43.21
N GLU A 345 5.75 5.00 42.69
CA GLU A 345 5.86 5.31 41.26
C GLU A 345 6.20 4.09 40.41
N LEU A 346 7.02 3.18 40.94
CA LEU A 346 7.30 1.88 40.33
C LEU A 346 6.03 1.02 40.22
N THR A 347 5.26 0.90 41.31
CA THR A 347 4.02 0.09 41.30
C THR A 347 2.94 0.66 40.37
N LEU A 348 2.84 2.00 40.25
CA LEU A 348 1.93 2.65 39.31
C LEU A 348 2.32 2.40 37.85
N ARG A 349 3.63 2.41 37.55
CA ARG A 349 4.15 2.07 36.22
C ARG A 349 3.86 0.60 35.88
N ASP A 350 4.01 -0.31 36.83
CA ASP A 350 3.68 -1.73 36.66
C ASP A 350 2.17 -1.94 36.45
N CYS A 351 1.32 -1.22 37.18
CA CYS A 351 -0.13 -1.26 36.98
C CYS A 351 -0.51 -0.76 35.57
N CYS A 352 0.08 0.34 35.11
CA CYS A 352 -0.13 0.85 33.75
C CYS A 352 0.32 -0.16 32.68
N LYS A 353 1.46 -0.83 32.90
CA LYS A 353 1.98 -1.90 32.03
C LYS A 353 1.03 -3.10 31.98
N TYR A 354 0.51 -3.52 33.14
CA TYR A 354 -0.46 -4.61 33.24
C TYR A 354 -1.79 -4.29 32.52
N ILE A 355 -2.31 -3.07 32.70
CA ILE A 355 -3.52 -2.57 32.02
C ILE A 355 -3.36 -2.66 30.50
N LEU A 356 -2.23 -2.18 29.98
CA LEU A 356 -1.94 -2.16 28.55
C LEU A 356 -1.78 -3.59 27.98
N GLN A 357 -1.07 -4.48 28.68
CA GLN A 357 -0.92 -5.88 28.28
C GLN A 357 -2.26 -6.62 28.21
N LYS A 358 -3.12 -6.46 29.22
CA LYS A 358 -4.48 -7.02 29.23
C LYS A 358 -5.33 -6.50 28.08
N LEU A 359 -5.26 -5.20 27.77
CA LEU A 359 -5.98 -4.61 26.63
C LEU A 359 -5.55 -5.23 25.29
N CYS A 360 -4.25 -5.40 25.04
CA CYS A 360 -3.75 -6.05 23.82
C CYS A 360 -4.17 -7.52 23.75
N HIS A 361 -4.05 -8.26 24.87
CA HIS A 361 -4.44 -9.66 24.93
C HIS A 361 -5.93 -9.87 24.65
N GLU A 362 -6.81 -9.05 25.26
CA GLU A 362 -8.26 -9.08 25.02
C GLU A 362 -8.61 -8.75 23.57
N CYS A 363 -7.95 -7.76 22.97
CA CYS A 363 -8.15 -7.41 21.56
C CYS A 363 -7.76 -8.56 20.63
N HIS A 364 -6.60 -9.17 20.88
CA HIS A 364 -6.09 -10.29 20.09
C HIS A 364 -6.94 -11.56 20.23
N TYR A 365 -7.33 -11.90 21.46
CA TYR A 365 -8.18 -13.06 21.76
C TYR A 365 -9.56 -12.94 21.12
N LYS A 366 -10.23 -11.78 21.25
CA LYS A 366 -11.56 -11.54 20.65
C LYS A 366 -11.53 -11.46 19.13
N PHE A 367 -10.41 -11.04 18.52
CA PHE A 367 -10.23 -11.07 17.07
C PHE A 367 -10.18 -12.50 16.52
N ARG A 368 -9.43 -13.41 17.15
CA ARG A 368 -9.37 -14.83 16.73
C ARG A 368 -10.73 -15.51 16.77
N LEU A 369 -11.58 -15.16 17.74
CA LEU A 369 -12.93 -15.72 17.89
C LEU A 369 -13.92 -15.25 16.80
N GLN A 370 -13.68 -14.11 16.12
CA GLN A 370 -14.57 -13.60 15.06
C GLN A 370 -14.50 -14.40 13.75
N LYS A 371 -13.47 -15.23 13.53
CA LYS A 371 -13.36 -16.07 12.33
C LYS A 371 -14.47 -17.13 12.25
N ASP A 372 -15.06 -17.47 13.39
CA ASP A 372 -16.06 -18.54 13.50
C ASP A 372 -17.53 -18.07 13.58
N ASN A 373 -17.85 -16.78 13.80
CA ASN A 373 -19.25 -16.30 13.76
C ASN A 373 -19.38 -14.78 13.53
N GLN A 374 -20.36 -14.39 12.71
CA GLN A 374 -20.62 -12.99 12.35
C GLN A 374 -21.27 -12.17 13.50
N LYS A 375 -20.52 -11.15 13.98
CA LYS A 375 -20.85 -9.96 14.84
C LYS A 375 -20.60 -10.08 16.36
N PRO A 376 -20.30 -8.96 17.09
CA PRO A 376 -20.29 -7.54 16.70
C PRO A 376 -18.89 -6.89 16.71
N SER A 377 -18.81 -5.66 16.18
CA SER A 377 -17.61 -4.82 16.16
C SER A 377 -17.06 -4.57 17.56
N ILE A 378 -15.76 -4.81 17.78
CA ILE A 378 -15.08 -4.50 19.04
C ILE A 378 -15.04 -2.96 19.17
N PRO A 379 -15.76 -2.35 20.13
CA PRO A 379 -15.89 -0.89 20.21
C PRO A 379 -14.55 -0.18 20.40
N ILE A 380 -13.61 -0.82 21.11
CA ILE A 380 -12.24 -0.31 21.28
C ILE A 380 -11.49 -0.25 19.94
N LEU A 381 -11.51 -1.31 19.12
CA LEU A 381 -10.82 -1.29 17.83
C LEU A 381 -11.50 -0.32 16.85
N ALA A 382 -12.82 -0.17 16.93
CA ALA A 382 -13.57 0.83 16.16
C ALA A 382 -13.25 2.27 16.58
N ALA A 383 -13.02 2.54 17.88
CA ALA A 383 -12.60 3.85 18.37
C ALA A 383 -11.14 4.15 18.00
N LEU A 384 -10.24 3.15 18.11
CA LEU A 384 -8.83 3.27 17.75
C LEU A 384 -8.62 3.47 16.23
N ARG A 385 -9.55 2.99 15.39
CA ARG A 385 -9.57 3.24 13.94
C ARG A 385 -9.50 4.73 13.59
N ILE A 386 -10.28 5.56 14.28
CA ILE A 386 -10.38 7.01 13.99
C ILE A 386 -9.04 7.72 14.31
N SER A 387 -8.19 7.08 15.11
CA SER A 387 -7.00 7.68 15.70
C SER A 387 -5.70 6.94 15.33
N PHE A 388 -5.76 6.09 14.30
CA PHE A 388 -4.65 5.22 13.89
C PHE A 388 -3.39 6.00 13.53
N ASP A 389 -3.53 7.13 12.83
CA ASP A 389 -2.41 8.00 12.46
C ASP A 389 -1.72 8.60 13.71
N HIS A 390 -2.47 8.91 14.78
CA HIS A 390 -1.89 9.39 16.04
C HIS A 390 -1.16 8.28 16.83
N LEU A 391 -1.64 7.03 16.75
CA LEU A 391 -0.96 5.89 17.36
C LEU A 391 0.38 5.61 16.66
N LEU A 392 0.40 5.72 15.33
CA LEU A 392 1.61 5.69 14.51
C LEU A 392 2.59 6.80 14.92
N ASP A 393 2.13 8.04 15.07
CA ASP A 393 2.98 9.14 15.53
C ASP A 393 3.54 8.90 16.94
N LEU A 394 2.75 8.32 17.85
CA LEU A 394 3.22 7.97 19.20
C LEU A 394 4.32 6.90 19.18
N SER A 395 4.25 5.94 18.26
CA SER A 395 5.33 4.95 18.06
C SER A 395 6.66 5.60 17.61
N ILE A 396 6.61 6.75 16.92
CA ILE A 396 7.80 7.49 16.45
C ILE A 396 8.48 8.26 17.58
N TYR A 397 7.69 8.84 18.48
CA TYR A 397 8.19 9.76 19.51
C TYR A 397 8.75 9.05 20.77
N THR A 398 8.45 7.76 20.96
CA THR A 398 8.81 7.02 22.17
C THR A 398 10.23 6.44 22.08
N LYS A 399 11.20 7.05 22.79
CA LYS A 399 12.64 6.66 22.75
C LYS A 399 13.03 5.41 23.55
N HIS A 400 12.10 4.76 24.25
CA HIS A 400 12.39 3.63 25.16
C HIS A 400 11.92 2.29 24.57
N SER A 401 12.82 1.29 24.54
CA SER A 401 12.61 -0.01 23.90
C SER A 401 11.33 -0.73 24.35
N GLU A 402 11.06 -0.80 25.65
CA GLU A 402 9.88 -1.51 26.17
C GLU A 402 8.53 -0.84 25.81
N LYS A 403 8.51 0.45 25.47
CA LYS A 403 7.29 1.18 25.06
C LYS A 403 6.96 0.95 23.58
N ILE A 404 7.99 0.71 22.76
CA ILE A 404 7.89 0.58 21.30
C ILE A 404 7.20 -0.73 20.93
N ASP A 405 7.56 -1.84 21.59
CA ASP A 405 7.01 -3.17 21.28
C ASP A 405 5.48 -3.21 21.49
N PHE A 406 5.01 -2.61 22.59
CA PHE A 406 3.57 -2.54 22.89
C PHE A 406 2.77 -1.67 21.90
N ILE A 407 3.27 -0.48 21.55
CA ILE A 407 2.55 0.41 20.61
C ILE A 407 2.50 -0.23 19.22
N ASN A 408 3.56 -0.95 18.84
CA ASN A 408 3.60 -1.71 17.59
C ASN A 408 2.59 -2.87 17.60
N ASP A 409 2.51 -3.65 18.68
CA ASP A 409 1.50 -4.71 18.81
C ASP A 409 0.08 -4.17 18.71
N LEU A 410 -0.20 -3.04 19.34
CA LEU A 410 -1.50 -2.40 19.27
C LEU A 410 -1.80 -1.88 17.84
N CYS A 411 -0.83 -1.23 17.20
CA CYS A 411 -0.98 -0.75 15.82
C CYS A 411 -1.21 -1.91 14.86
N PHE A 412 -0.51 -3.03 15.04
CA PHE A 412 -0.72 -4.25 14.24
C PHE A 412 -2.14 -4.79 14.39
N ASN A 413 -2.62 -4.99 15.61
CA ASN A 413 -3.97 -5.52 15.85
C ASN A 413 -5.07 -4.57 15.34
N VAL A 414 -4.89 -3.25 15.47
CA VAL A 414 -5.81 -2.23 14.93
C VAL A 414 -5.81 -2.24 13.41
N ALA A 415 -4.64 -2.36 12.79
CA ALA A 415 -4.52 -2.44 11.35
C ALA A 415 -5.20 -3.72 10.81
N LEU A 416 -4.97 -4.87 11.46
CA LEU A 416 -5.54 -6.17 11.10
C LEU A 416 -7.08 -6.15 11.15
N TYR A 417 -7.65 -5.46 12.14
CA TYR A 417 -9.10 -5.31 12.30
C TYR A 417 -9.75 -4.39 11.26
N ASN A 418 -9.05 -3.33 10.84
CA ASN A 418 -9.61 -2.30 9.95
C ASN A 418 -9.48 -2.61 8.46
N GLY A 419 -8.76 -3.68 8.11
CA GLY A 419 -8.58 -4.17 6.75
C GLY A 419 -7.43 -3.50 5.99
N ASP A 420 -7.37 -3.84 4.70
CA ASP A 420 -6.19 -3.75 3.82
C ASP A 420 -5.54 -2.37 3.77
N GLU A 421 -6.33 -1.31 3.70
CA GLU A 421 -5.85 0.07 3.59
C GLU A 421 -5.09 0.52 4.86
N THR A 422 -5.58 0.10 6.04
CA THR A 422 -4.96 0.46 7.32
C THR A 422 -3.70 -0.39 7.57
N MET A 423 -3.74 -1.66 7.14
CA MET A 423 -2.57 -2.55 7.10
C MET A 423 -1.46 -2.03 6.19
N LEU A 424 -1.80 -1.54 5.00
CA LEU A 424 -0.83 -0.94 4.07
C LEU A 424 -0.12 0.27 4.68
N LYS A 425 -0.86 1.14 5.38
CA LYS A 425 -0.28 2.28 6.11
C LYS A 425 0.66 1.85 7.24
N TYR A 426 0.26 0.84 8.02
CA TYR A 426 1.11 0.29 9.09
C TYR A 426 2.41 -0.30 8.56
N LEU A 427 2.32 -1.08 7.48
CA LEU A 427 3.46 -1.71 6.85
C LEU A 427 4.41 -0.69 6.21
N GLN A 428 3.85 0.32 5.54
CA GLN A 428 4.65 1.43 5.01
C GLN A 428 5.43 2.11 6.13
N TYR A 429 4.83 2.28 7.31
CA TYR A 429 5.52 2.83 8.47
C TYR A 429 6.68 1.94 8.94
N ILE A 430 6.42 0.67 9.27
CA ILE A 430 7.44 -0.26 9.78
C ILE A 430 8.62 -0.36 8.82
N PHE A 431 8.33 -0.58 7.53
CA PHE A 431 9.38 -0.78 6.53
C PHE A 431 10.11 0.51 6.14
N THR A 432 9.64 1.71 6.54
CA THR A 432 10.38 2.97 6.28
C THR A 432 11.02 3.58 7.53
N SER A 433 10.72 3.03 8.71
CA SER A 433 11.34 3.37 9.99
C SER A 433 12.55 2.47 10.30
N LYS A 434 13.49 2.96 11.13
CA LYS A 434 14.57 2.13 11.70
C LYS A 434 14.01 1.31 12.86
N THR A 435 13.39 0.18 12.55
CA THR A 435 12.82 -0.78 13.50
C THR A 435 13.82 -1.87 13.86
N SER A 436 13.66 -2.48 15.05
CA SER A 436 14.49 -3.61 15.47
C SER A 436 14.14 -4.88 14.69
N LEU A 437 15.15 -5.75 14.55
CA LEU A 437 15.09 -6.97 13.74
C LEU A 437 14.04 -7.98 14.24
N ASP A 438 13.89 -8.10 15.56
CA ASP A 438 12.97 -9.05 16.20
C ASP A 438 11.52 -8.71 15.88
N ILE A 439 11.17 -7.41 15.85
CA ILE A 439 9.84 -6.91 15.48
C ILE A 439 9.53 -7.25 14.02
N LEU A 440 10.49 -7.14 13.11
CA LEU A 440 10.29 -7.44 11.69
C LEU A 440 10.01 -8.93 11.46
N GLN A 441 10.63 -9.83 12.23
CA GLN A 441 10.47 -11.28 12.10
C GLN A 441 9.09 -11.76 12.56
N ASP A 442 8.66 -11.35 13.75
CA ASP A 442 7.37 -11.74 14.33
C ASP A 442 6.21 -11.23 13.45
N ILE A 443 6.36 -10.01 12.94
CA ILE A 443 5.46 -9.41 11.95
C ILE A 443 5.50 -10.22 10.64
N HIS A 444 6.65 -10.56 10.07
CA HIS A 444 6.67 -11.26 8.77
C HIS A 444 5.91 -12.60 8.77
N LEU A 445 6.10 -13.42 9.81
CA LEU A 445 5.49 -14.75 9.92
C LEU A 445 3.97 -14.70 10.06
N GLU A 446 3.43 -13.76 10.86
CA GLU A 446 1.98 -13.61 10.98
C GLU A 446 1.37 -12.92 9.74
N PHE A 447 2.09 -11.99 9.10
CA PHE A 447 1.54 -11.18 8.01
C PHE A 447 1.37 -11.93 6.68
N GLU A 448 2.30 -12.82 6.31
CA GLU A 448 2.16 -13.59 5.06
C GLU A 448 1.00 -14.60 5.13
N TYR A 449 0.61 -14.99 6.35
CA TYR A 449 -0.58 -15.81 6.61
C TYR A 449 -1.90 -15.04 6.40
N TYR A 450 -1.96 -13.74 6.75
CA TYR A 450 -3.18 -12.94 6.64
C TYR A 450 -3.30 -12.11 5.35
N TYR A 451 -2.18 -11.69 4.73
CA TYR A 451 -2.18 -10.84 3.54
C TYR A 451 -1.10 -11.21 2.51
N PRO A 452 -1.41 -12.10 1.54
CA PRO A 452 -0.46 -12.48 0.50
C PRO A 452 -0.15 -11.30 -0.42
N ASN A 453 1.14 -11.08 -0.71
CA ASN A 453 1.68 -9.99 -1.55
C ASN A 453 1.75 -8.59 -0.92
N CYS A 454 1.48 -8.42 0.39
CA CYS A 454 1.57 -7.12 1.08
C CYS A 454 2.88 -6.34 0.83
N LEU A 455 4.00 -7.06 0.77
CA LEU A 455 5.33 -6.50 0.51
C LEU A 455 5.43 -5.81 -0.86
N HIS A 456 4.73 -6.36 -1.87
CA HIS A 456 4.67 -5.80 -3.21
C HIS A 456 3.99 -4.43 -3.20
N ASP A 457 2.88 -4.32 -2.49
CA ASP A 457 2.04 -3.13 -2.46
C ASP A 457 2.69 -1.99 -1.66
N VAL A 458 3.34 -2.32 -0.53
CA VAL A 458 4.11 -1.36 0.28
C VAL A 458 5.26 -0.77 -0.53
N LEU A 459 5.98 -1.59 -1.28
CA LEU A 459 7.07 -1.13 -2.12
C LEU A 459 6.57 -0.29 -3.29
N ASN A 460 5.45 -0.66 -3.94
CA ASN A 460 4.84 0.15 -4.98
C ASN A 460 4.48 1.56 -4.45
N LEU A 461 3.88 1.65 -3.26
CA LEU A 461 3.57 2.92 -2.60
C LEU A 461 4.84 3.75 -2.30
N ILE A 462 5.90 3.13 -1.79
CA ILE A 462 7.18 3.83 -1.52
C ILE A 462 7.82 4.30 -2.84
N PHE A 463 7.75 3.50 -3.91
CA PHE A 463 8.25 3.87 -5.24
C PHE A 463 7.44 5.01 -5.87
N GLU A 464 6.13 5.10 -5.63
CA GLU A 464 5.30 6.22 -6.06
C GLU A 464 5.66 7.53 -5.35
N GLN A 465 6.04 7.47 -4.07
CA GLN A 465 6.41 8.64 -3.27
C GLN A 465 7.80 9.23 -3.58
N ASN A 466 8.66 8.53 -4.34
CA ASN A 466 9.99 9.01 -4.79
C ASN A 466 10.97 9.45 -3.67
N ASP A 467 10.80 8.97 -2.44
CA ASP A 467 11.69 9.30 -1.31
C ASP A 467 12.85 8.30 -1.20
N SER A 468 14.05 8.71 -1.63
CA SER A 468 15.24 7.84 -1.66
C SER A 468 15.72 7.40 -0.29
N SER A 469 15.42 8.18 0.76
CA SER A 469 15.85 7.88 2.13
C SER A 469 15.00 6.76 2.74
N LYS A 470 13.70 6.77 2.48
CA LYS A 470 12.77 5.71 2.89
C LYS A 470 13.00 4.43 2.11
N LEU A 471 13.33 4.54 0.83
CA LEU A 471 13.65 3.38 -0.01
C LEU A 471 14.90 2.62 0.48
N SER A 472 15.95 3.34 0.90
CA SER A 472 17.16 2.67 1.42
C SER A 472 16.89 1.92 2.73
N ILE A 473 16.14 2.54 3.65
CA ILE A 473 15.77 1.92 4.93
C ILE A 473 14.89 0.68 4.70
N CYS A 474 13.94 0.77 3.76
CA CYS A 474 13.09 -0.35 3.38
C CYS A 474 13.89 -1.53 2.80
N LEU A 475 14.87 -1.24 1.93
CA LEU A 475 15.75 -2.27 1.37
C LEU A 475 16.68 -2.89 2.42
N GLU A 476 17.17 -2.12 3.39
CA GLU A 476 17.97 -2.62 4.52
C GLU A 476 17.16 -3.57 5.40
N ASN A 477 15.95 -3.19 5.80
CA ASN A 477 15.05 -4.01 6.61
C ASN A 477 14.62 -5.30 5.88
N LEU A 478 14.43 -5.22 4.55
CA LEU A 478 14.15 -6.39 3.69
C LEU A 478 15.33 -7.36 3.60
N LEU A 479 16.54 -6.85 3.38
CA LEU A 479 17.75 -7.66 3.31
C LEU A 479 18.00 -8.39 4.63
N GLN A 480 17.72 -7.72 5.74
CA GLN A 480 17.80 -8.28 7.07
C GLN A 480 16.84 -9.47 7.29
N LEU A 481 15.59 -9.37 6.81
CA LEU A 481 14.61 -10.47 6.86
C LEU A 481 15.03 -11.69 6.01
N ILE A 482 15.60 -11.44 4.82
CA ILE A 482 15.99 -12.49 3.87
C ILE A 482 17.17 -13.33 4.38
N LEU A 483 18.06 -12.72 5.16
CA LEU A 483 19.24 -13.41 5.70
C LEU A 483 18.89 -14.47 6.76
N ILE A 484 17.63 -14.56 7.19
CA ILE A 484 17.22 -15.36 8.34
C ILE A 484 16.29 -16.52 7.93
N ASP A 485 15.55 -16.42 6.82
CA ASP A 485 14.57 -17.44 6.42
C ASP A 485 15.09 -18.35 5.28
N GLU A 486 15.52 -19.56 5.65
CA GLU A 486 15.96 -20.59 4.72
C GLU A 486 14.76 -21.34 4.09
N ARG A 487 14.41 -20.96 2.85
CA ARG A 487 14.00 -21.82 1.70
C ARG A 487 12.76 -21.39 0.88
N PRO A 488 11.71 -20.74 1.40
CA PRO A 488 10.58 -20.31 0.56
C PRO A 488 10.72 -18.88 -0.02
N LEU A 489 11.50 -18.01 0.61
CA LEU A 489 11.66 -16.60 0.19
C LEU A 489 12.62 -16.39 -0.98
N LEU A 490 13.59 -17.28 -1.21
CA LEU A 490 14.60 -17.11 -2.25
C LEU A 490 14.01 -17.13 -3.68
N ASN A 491 13.05 -18.03 -3.94
CA ASN A 491 12.38 -18.12 -5.25
C ASN A 491 11.48 -16.89 -5.51
N LYS A 492 10.80 -16.40 -4.47
CA LYS A 492 10.03 -15.16 -4.53
C LYS A 492 10.93 -13.92 -4.63
N PHE A 493 12.11 -13.94 -3.99
CA PHE A 493 13.12 -12.88 -4.05
C PHE A 493 13.75 -12.74 -5.43
N ILE A 494 13.88 -13.81 -6.21
CA ILE A 494 14.33 -13.77 -7.60
C ILE A 494 13.28 -13.11 -8.50
N LEU A 495 12.01 -13.52 -8.38
CA LEU A 495 10.86 -12.87 -9.05
C LEU A 495 10.73 -11.38 -8.65
N PHE A 496 10.97 -11.09 -7.38
CA PHE A 496 11.00 -9.75 -6.80
C PHE A 496 12.18 -8.92 -7.30
N SER A 497 13.39 -9.47 -7.39
CA SER A 497 14.58 -8.79 -7.91
C SER A 497 14.39 -8.35 -9.37
N ILE A 498 13.69 -9.17 -10.15
CA ILE A 498 13.34 -8.90 -11.55
C ILE A 498 12.30 -7.78 -11.64
N ASN A 499 11.29 -7.76 -10.77
CA ASN A 499 10.26 -6.71 -10.75
C ASN A 499 10.76 -5.39 -10.12
N MET A 500 11.61 -5.46 -9.09
CA MET A 500 12.35 -4.33 -8.51
C MET A 500 13.27 -3.69 -9.56
N PHE A 501 13.99 -4.48 -10.35
CA PHE A 501 14.81 -3.97 -11.45
C PHE A 501 13.95 -3.30 -12.53
N ARG A 502 12.76 -3.85 -12.84
CA ARG A 502 11.79 -3.24 -13.77
C ARG A 502 11.20 -1.91 -13.26
N SER A 503 10.82 -1.83 -11.99
CA SER A 503 10.27 -0.61 -11.38
C SER A 503 11.34 0.46 -11.16
N TRP A 504 12.56 0.07 -10.77
CA TRP A 504 13.72 0.97 -10.72
C TRP A 504 14.12 1.51 -12.11
N LEU A 505 14.04 0.68 -13.16
CA LEU A 505 14.20 1.12 -14.55
C LEU A 505 13.06 2.07 -15.00
N LYS A 506 11.83 1.87 -14.52
CA LYS A 506 10.70 2.79 -14.77
C LYS A 506 10.90 4.14 -14.07
N CYS A 507 11.17 4.17 -12.76
CA CYS A 507 11.36 5.41 -11.99
C CYS A 507 12.61 6.19 -12.41
N SER A 508 13.73 5.52 -12.70
CA SER A 508 14.91 6.21 -13.27
C SER A 508 14.66 6.75 -14.68
N SER A 509 13.74 6.16 -15.45
CA SER A 509 13.37 6.68 -16.78
C SER A 509 12.38 7.84 -16.73
N ILE A 510 11.49 7.88 -15.72
CA ILE A 510 10.44 8.90 -15.57
C ILE A 510 10.99 10.16 -14.88
N SER A 511 11.80 10.00 -13.82
CA SER A 511 12.48 11.12 -13.16
C SER A 511 13.50 11.78 -14.11
N ASN A 512 14.29 10.98 -14.84
CA ASN A 512 15.15 11.53 -15.89
C ASN A 512 14.36 12.17 -17.03
N ARG A 513 13.17 11.66 -17.43
CA ARG A 513 12.33 12.31 -18.45
C ARG A 513 11.83 13.68 -18.02
N LEU A 514 11.28 13.81 -16.81
CA LEU A 514 10.77 15.08 -16.28
C LEU A 514 11.92 16.09 -16.07
N ILE A 515 13.05 15.64 -15.48
CA ILE A 515 14.24 16.47 -15.31
C ILE A 515 14.86 16.86 -16.66
N HIS A 516 14.82 15.99 -17.68
CA HIS A 516 15.32 16.31 -19.03
C HIS A 516 14.42 17.23 -19.84
N THR A 517 13.11 17.12 -19.69
CA THR A 517 12.16 17.99 -20.40
C THR A 517 12.22 19.40 -19.82
N VAL A 518 12.38 19.52 -18.50
CA VAL A 518 12.56 20.80 -17.79
C VAL A 518 13.96 21.40 -18.02
N LYS A 519 15.07 20.63 -17.94
CA LYS A 519 16.44 21.16 -18.18
C LYS A 519 16.74 21.56 -19.64
N ARG A 520 15.88 21.23 -20.60
CA ARG A 520 16.13 21.48 -22.04
C ARG A 520 15.64 22.82 -22.55
N GLN A 521 14.66 23.43 -21.89
CA GLN A 521 14.29 24.81 -22.22
C GLN A 521 15.37 25.83 -21.79
N GLU A 522 16.36 25.42 -20.98
CA GLU A 522 17.35 26.35 -20.38
C GLU A 522 18.79 26.28 -20.94
N ASN A 523 19.17 25.32 -21.78
CA ASN A 523 20.59 25.17 -22.18
C ASN A 523 20.90 25.61 -23.62
N SER A 524 20.89 26.92 -23.87
CA SER A 524 21.35 27.54 -25.14
C SER A 524 22.89 27.54 -25.31
N GLU A 525 23.64 27.12 -24.29
CA GLU A 525 25.10 27.25 -24.25
C GLU A 525 25.88 26.08 -24.86
N LYS A 526 25.30 24.88 -24.98
CA LYS A 526 26.03 23.67 -25.47
C LYS A 526 26.07 23.61 -27.00
N LYS A 527 27.18 23.11 -27.55
CA LYS A 527 27.29 22.82 -28.99
C LYS A 527 26.40 21.65 -29.39
N LYS A 528 25.73 21.76 -30.53
CA LYS A 528 24.81 20.76 -31.11
C LYS A 528 25.57 19.76 -31.98
N ILE A 529 25.42 18.48 -31.66
CA ILE A 529 25.97 17.39 -32.49
C ILE A 529 24.82 16.60 -33.09
N ILE A 530 24.78 16.51 -34.42
CA ILE A 530 23.89 15.59 -35.11
C ILE A 530 24.65 14.35 -35.57
N VAL A 531 24.12 13.18 -35.28
CA VAL A 531 24.66 11.88 -35.69
C VAL A 531 23.65 11.20 -36.62
N LEU A 532 24.08 10.87 -37.84
CA LEU A 532 23.24 10.19 -38.83
C LEU A 532 23.49 8.69 -38.79
N GLY A 533 22.47 7.91 -38.41
CA GLY A 533 22.48 6.45 -38.40
C GLY A 533 22.72 5.82 -37.03
N ALA A 534 21.93 4.79 -36.70
CA ALA A 534 22.06 3.98 -35.49
C ALA A 534 22.84 2.67 -35.73
N GLY A 535 23.87 2.72 -36.59
CA GLY A 535 24.72 1.57 -36.93
C GLY A 535 25.92 1.40 -35.99
N TRP A 536 26.89 0.57 -36.41
CA TRP A 536 28.16 0.38 -35.70
C TRP A 536 28.91 1.68 -35.47
N GLY A 537 28.92 2.60 -36.44
CA GLY A 537 29.54 3.91 -36.29
C GLY A 537 28.78 4.80 -35.31
N GLY A 538 27.55 5.19 -35.66
CA GLY A 538 26.79 6.21 -34.92
C GLY A 538 26.41 5.80 -33.49
N PHE A 539 25.95 4.55 -33.28
CA PHE A 539 25.59 4.09 -31.94
C PHE A 539 26.82 4.02 -31.03
N GLN A 540 27.96 3.54 -31.54
CA GLN A 540 29.20 3.46 -30.74
C GLN A 540 29.78 4.84 -30.47
N PHE A 541 29.73 5.75 -31.45
CA PHE A 541 30.19 7.13 -31.27
C PHE A 541 29.42 7.79 -30.13
N VAL A 542 28.09 7.74 -30.15
CA VAL A 542 27.24 8.31 -29.07
C VAL A 542 27.48 7.60 -27.73
N ARG A 543 27.76 6.29 -27.72
CA ARG A 543 28.07 5.53 -26.50
C ARG A 543 29.37 5.98 -25.85
N TYR A 544 30.41 6.28 -26.63
CA TYR A 544 31.72 6.73 -26.12
C TYR A 544 31.82 8.25 -25.95
N LEU A 545 30.88 9.01 -26.52
CA LEU A 545 30.77 10.44 -26.38
C LEU A 545 30.27 10.82 -24.96
N ASN A 546 30.92 11.81 -24.36
CA ASN A 546 30.49 12.42 -23.12
C ASN A 546 29.35 13.41 -23.42
N ARG A 547 28.14 12.86 -23.43
CA ARG A 547 26.88 13.56 -23.76
C ARG A 547 26.51 14.71 -22.81
N SER A 548 27.14 14.85 -21.64
CA SER A 548 26.87 16.02 -20.78
C SER A 548 27.41 17.32 -21.37
N LYS A 549 28.36 17.23 -22.31
CA LYS A 549 29.07 18.37 -22.92
C LYS A 549 28.41 18.93 -24.18
N TYR A 550 27.49 18.18 -24.79
CA TYR A 550 26.88 18.51 -26.07
C TYR A 550 25.36 18.34 -26.02
N ASP A 551 24.64 19.05 -26.88
CA ASP A 551 23.26 18.69 -27.21
C ASP A 551 23.26 17.69 -28.37
N VAL A 552 23.12 16.40 -28.05
CA VAL A 552 23.29 15.30 -29.01
C VAL A 552 21.95 14.90 -29.59
N THR A 553 21.85 14.91 -30.91
CA THR A 553 20.70 14.44 -31.67
C THR A 553 21.11 13.30 -32.60
N LEU A 554 20.47 12.13 -32.48
CA LEU A 554 20.63 11.00 -33.39
C LEU A 554 19.44 10.94 -34.35
N VAL A 555 19.71 10.91 -35.65
CA VAL A 555 18.69 10.75 -36.69
C VAL A 555 18.91 9.42 -37.40
N SER A 556 17.92 8.53 -37.33
CA SER A 556 17.99 7.23 -38.01
C SER A 556 16.59 6.66 -38.20
N PRO A 557 16.26 6.10 -39.39
CA PRO A 557 14.96 5.45 -39.59
C PRO A 557 14.82 4.19 -38.72
N ARG A 558 15.94 3.61 -38.29
CA ARG A 558 16.02 2.46 -37.39
C ARG A 558 16.20 2.92 -35.95
N ASN A 559 15.30 2.48 -35.06
CA ASN A 559 15.24 2.82 -33.63
C ASN A 559 16.11 1.95 -32.72
N HIS A 560 16.93 1.08 -33.30
CA HIS A 560 17.82 0.18 -32.59
C HIS A 560 19.16 0.04 -33.30
N PHE A 561 20.20 -0.26 -32.53
CA PHE A 561 21.44 -0.84 -33.01
C PHE A 561 21.25 -2.33 -33.30
N LEU A 562 21.91 -2.80 -34.36
CA LEU A 562 21.90 -4.20 -34.79
C LEU A 562 23.32 -4.74 -34.75
N PHE A 563 23.53 -5.82 -34.00
CA PHE A 563 24.78 -6.56 -33.95
C PHE A 563 24.86 -7.50 -35.15
N THR A 564 25.24 -6.93 -36.31
CA THR A 564 25.22 -7.61 -37.61
C THR A 564 25.97 -8.95 -37.70
N PRO A 565 27.07 -9.22 -36.96
CA PRO A 565 27.78 -10.50 -37.08
C PRO A 565 26.98 -11.73 -36.65
N LEU A 566 25.97 -11.56 -35.78
CA LEU A 566 25.11 -12.65 -35.34
C LEU A 566 23.76 -12.68 -36.08
N LEU A 567 23.60 -11.86 -37.12
CA LEU A 567 22.39 -11.83 -37.94
C LEU A 567 22.12 -13.17 -38.66
N PRO A 568 23.12 -13.87 -39.24
CA PRO A 568 22.91 -15.19 -39.84
C PRO A 568 22.30 -16.21 -38.87
N SER A 569 22.76 -16.25 -37.62
CA SER A 569 22.20 -17.15 -36.60
C SER A 569 20.72 -16.90 -36.28
N THR A 570 20.20 -15.70 -36.59
CA THR A 570 18.77 -15.40 -36.38
C THR A 570 17.89 -15.86 -37.53
N THR A 571 18.39 -16.18 -38.71
CA THR A 571 17.52 -16.63 -39.81
C THR A 571 16.93 -18.00 -39.57
N VAL A 572 17.61 -18.86 -38.79
CA VAL A 572 17.22 -20.25 -38.51
C VAL A 572 16.86 -20.52 -37.04
N GLY A 573 16.78 -19.48 -36.21
CA GLY A 573 16.37 -19.63 -34.80
C GLY A 573 17.45 -20.12 -33.84
N THR A 574 18.72 -20.25 -34.27
CA THR A 574 19.87 -20.46 -33.36
C THR A 574 19.95 -19.34 -32.32
N LEU A 575 19.67 -18.11 -32.75
CA LEU A 575 19.48 -16.95 -31.89
C LEU A 575 18.14 -16.27 -32.18
N GLU A 576 17.55 -15.65 -31.16
CA GLU A 576 16.39 -14.80 -31.37
C GLU A 576 16.75 -13.38 -31.78
N PHE A 577 15.85 -12.76 -32.53
CA PHE A 577 16.00 -11.39 -33.04
C PHE A 577 16.36 -10.38 -31.94
N ARG A 578 15.76 -10.54 -30.75
CA ARG A 578 15.98 -9.64 -29.60
C ARG A 578 17.39 -9.74 -29.00
N CYS A 579 18.09 -10.84 -29.21
CA CYS A 579 19.43 -11.07 -28.65
C CYS A 579 20.49 -10.18 -29.32
N ILE A 580 20.25 -9.74 -30.55
CA ILE A 580 21.22 -9.03 -31.39
C ILE A 580 20.86 -7.55 -31.60
N ILE A 581 19.86 -7.02 -30.88
CA ILE A 581 19.45 -5.62 -30.99
C ILE A 581 19.56 -4.86 -29.67
N GLU A 582 19.82 -3.56 -29.76
CA GLU A 582 19.84 -2.67 -28.60
C GLU A 582 19.09 -1.37 -28.96
N PRO A 583 17.97 -1.01 -28.30
CA PRO A 583 17.23 0.20 -28.63
C PRO A 583 18.08 1.45 -28.48
N VAL A 584 18.00 2.40 -29.41
CA VAL A 584 18.75 3.67 -29.33
C VAL A 584 18.42 4.42 -28.05
N ARG A 585 17.18 4.31 -27.59
CA ARG A 585 16.67 4.99 -26.39
C ARG A 585 17.23 4.47 -25.07
N THR A 586 18.00 3.37 -25.06
CA THR A 586 18.73 2.95 -23.84
C THR A 586 19.94 3.85 -23.55
N LEU A 587 20.38 4.62 -24.54
CA LEU A 587 21.35 5.68 -24.36
C LEU A 587 20.66 6.91 -23.71
N SER A 588 21.10 7.32 -22.52
CA SER A 588 20.64 8.55 -21.84
C SER A 588 21.15 9.85 -22.49
N ASN A 589 20.61 11.02 -22.13
CA ASN A 589 21.14 12.33 -22.54
C ASN A 589 21.26 12.57 -24.07
N LEU A 590 20.32 12.07 -24.90
CA LEU A 590 20.25 12.43 -26.32
C LEU A 590 18.81 12.65 -26.79
N TYR A 591 18.64 13.36 -27.91
CA TYR A 591 17.40 13.35 -28.68
C TYR A 591 17.50 12.32 -29.80
N TYR A 592 16.45 11.53 -30.03
CA TYR A 592 16.40 10.57 -31.13
C TYR A 592 15.20 10.87 -32.04
N TYR A 593 15.48 11.16 -33.31
CA TYR A 593 14.49 11.23 -34.39
C TYR A 593 14.48 9.93 -35.18
N GLN A 594 13.32 9.28 -35.21
CA GLN A 594 13.06 8.21 -36.15
C GLN A 594 12.69 8.81 -37.51
N ALA A 595 13.71 9.12 -38.31
CA ALA A 595 13.57 9.86 -39.56
C ALA A 595 14.70 9.51 -40.53
N TYR A 596 14.47 9.79 -41.81
CA TYR A 596 15.50 9.77 -42.85
C TYR A 596 16.14 11.16 -42.96
N CYS A 597 17.45 11.20 -43.24
CA CYS A 597 18.11 12.42 -43.70
C CYS A 597 18.16 12.36 -45.22
N ASP A 598 17.48 13.29 -45.89
CA ASP A 598 17.39 13.32 -47.34
C ASP A 598 18.46 14.26 -47.95
N GLU A 599 18.81 15.36 -47.26
CA GLU A 599 19.79 16.35 -47.74
C GLU A 599 20.66 16.93 -46.61
N ILE A 600 21.90 17.29 -46.95
CA ILE A 600 22.85 17.98 -46.06
C ILE A 600 23.29 19.28 -46.72
N ASN A 601 22.99 20.41 -46.09
CA ASN A 601 23.52 21.72 -46.48
C ASN A 601 24.65 22.12 -45.53
N TYR A 602 25.89 21.79 -45.92
CA TYR A 602 27.08 22.06 -45.13
C TYR A 602 27.47 23.54 -45.08
N LYS A 603 26.97 24.38 -46.00
CA LYS A 603 27.24 25.83 -45.97
C LYS A 603 26.40 26.55 -44.91
N SER A 604 25.15 26.11 -44.72
CA SER A 604 24.25 26.65 -43.70
C SER A 604 24.22 25.82 -42.41
N ASN A 605 25.07 24.80 -42.29
CA ASN A 605 25.11 23.86 -41.16
C ASN A 605 23.74 23.28 -40.79
N GLN A 606 22.99 22.84 -41.80
CA GLN A 606 21.62 22.33 -41.65
C GLN A 606 21.42 21.02 -42.41
N ILE A 607 20.62 20.12 -41.84
CA ILE A 607 20.15 18.92 -42.54
C ILE A 607 18.64 18.97 -42.75
N GLN A 608 18.17 18.39 -43.85
CA GLN A 608 16.76 18.18 -44.13
C GLN A 608 16.39 16.72 -43.85
N CYS A 609 15.41 16.54 -43.00
CA CYS A 609 14.94 15.24 -42.54
C CYS A 609 13.49 15.04 -42.91
N ARG A 610 13.11 13.79 -43.12
CA ARG A 610 11.74 13.36 -43.39
C ARG A 610 11.33 12.32 -42.37
N ASP A 611 10.16 12.52 -41.77
CA ASP A 611 9.63 11.61 -40.76
C ASP A 611 9.48 10.18 -41.30
N PHE A 612 9.77 9.19 -40.45
CA PHE A 612 9.71 7.78 -40.85
C PHE A 612 8.28 7.29 -41.10
N PHE A 613 7.32 7.76 -40.31
CA PHE A 613 5.92 7.33 -40.39
C PHE A 613 5.10 8.18 -41.36
N ASN A 614 5.47 9.46 -41.54
CA ASN A 614 4.81 10.36 -42.47
C ASN A 614 5.80 10.99 -43.45
N SER A 615 5.90 10.41 -44.65
CA SER A 615 6.79 10.88 -45.71
C SER A 615 6.50 12.31 -46.20
N SER A 616 5.30 12.85 -45.97
CA SER A 616 4.97 14.24 -46.34
C SER A 616 5.49 15.28 -45.34
N LYS A 617 5.90 14.85 -44.15
CA LYS A 617 6.35 15.75 -43.07
C LYS A 617 7.87 15.85 -43.06
N GLY A 618 8.39 16.90 -43.69
CA GLY A 618 9.78 17.32 -43.61
C GLY A 618 10.06 18.24 -42.43
N PHE A 619 11.29 18.22 -41.91
CA PHE A 619 11.78 19.17 -40.93
C PHE A 619 13.28 19.38 -41.05
N SER A 620 13.76 20.55 -40.62
CA SER A 620 15.18 20.90 -40.69
C SER A 620 15.82 20.91 -39.31
N LEU A 621 17.08 20.48 -39.22
CA LEU A 621 17.86 20.54 -37.98
C LEU A 621 19.19 21.23 -38.22
N ASN A 622 19.52 22.20 -37.37
CA ASN A 622 20.81 22.89 -37.39
C ASN A 622 21.81 22.16 -36.48
N TYR A 623 23.08 22.14 -36.88
CA TYR A 623 24.16 21.51 -36.11
C TYR A 623 25.37 22.43 -35.96
N ASP A 624 26.13 22.23 -34.89
CA ASP A 624 27.50 22.75 -34.81
C ASP A 624 28.47 21.72 -35.38
N TYR A 625 28.24 20.43 -35.09
CA TYR A 625 28.97 19.30 -35.70
C TYR A 625 28.02 18.24 -36.28
N LEU A 626 28.37 17.70 -37.44
CA LEU A 626 27.64 16.61 -38.09
C LEU A 626 28.52 15.37 -38.24
N VAL A 627 28.01 14.21 -37.83
CA VAL A 627 28.70 12.91 -37.95
C VAL A 627 27.87 11.96 -38.81
N CYS A 628 28.36 11.68 -40.02
CA CYS A 628 27.71 10.81 -40.99
C CYS A 628 28.13 9.34 -40.76
N CYS A 629 27.19 8.50 -40.31
CA CYS A 629 27.40 7.08 -40.02
C CYS A 629 26.25 6.20 -40.55
N HIS A 630 25.58 6.64 -41.62
CA HIS A 630 24.35 6.01 -42.12
C HIS A 630 24.61 4.71 -42.90
N GLY A 631 25.88 4.29 -43.04
CA GLY A 631 26.27 3.01 -43.63
C GLY A 631 26.06 2.93 -45.14
N ALA A 632 25.86 1.71 -45.63
CA ALA A 632 25.73 1.34 -47.05
C ALA A 632 24.55 0.38 -47.27
N ASN A 633 24.06 0.33 -48.52
CA ASN A 633 23.02 -0.59 -48.98
C ASN A 633 23.64 -1.86 -49.58
N SER A 634 22.81 -2.88 -49.83
CA SER A 634 23.21 -4.07 -50.60
C SER A 634 23.41 -3.69 -52.07
N ASN A 635 24.41 -4.28 -52.74
CA ASN A 635 24.63 -4.06 -54.17
C ASN A 635 24.01 -5.20 -55.00
N THR A 636 23.12 -4.84 -55.90
CA THR A 636 22.46 -5.76 -56.84
C THR A 636 23.26 -5.95 -58.12
N PHE A 637 24.30 -5.14 -58.33
CA PHE A 637 25.10 -5.07 -59.55
C PHE A 637 24.26 -4.86 -60.82
N ARG A 638 23.02 -4.34 -60.66
CA ARG A 638 22.02 -4.20 -61.72
C ARG A 638 21.65 -5.53 -62.39
N ILE A 639 21.79 -6.63 -61.65
CA ILE A 639 21.38 -7.95 -62.11
C ILE A 639 19.84 -8.00 -62.05
N PRO A 640 19.15 -8.29 -63.18
CA PRO A 640 17.69 -8.26 -63.21
C PRO A 640 17.07 -9.27 -62.24
N GLY A 641 16.02 -8.83 -61.53
CA GLY A 641 15.23 -9.66 -60.62
C GLY A 641 15.77 -9.77 -59.20
N VAL A 642 16.97 -9.23 -58.89
CA VAL A 642 17.53 -9.31 -57.54
C VAL A 642 16.70 -8.51 -56.54
N GLU A 643 16.25 -7.30 -56.90
CA GLU A 643 15.45 -6.47 -55.99
C GLU A 643 14.04 -7.03 -55.79
N GLU A 644 13.50 -7.70 -56.80
CA GLU A 644 12.13 -8.20 -56.83
C GLU A 644 11.98 -9.59 -56.21
N HIS A 645 13.00 -10.45 -56.31
CA HIS A 645 12.88 -11.87 -55.99
C HIS A 645 13.92 -12.40 -55.00
N ALA A 646 15.04 -11.69 -54.76
CA ALA A 646 16.03 -12.13 -53.80
C ALA A 646 15.77 -11.58 -52.39
N PHE A 647 16.18 -12.34 -51.38
CA PHE A 647 16.14 -11.95 -49.98
C PHE A 647 17.52 -11.44 -49.56
N PHE A 648 17.63 -10.18 -49.16
CA PHE A 648 18.88 -9.67 -48.59
C PHE A 648 19.14 -10.25 -47.20
N LEU A 649 20.38 -10.12 -46.70
CA LEU A 649 20.72 -10.44 -45.31
C LEU A 649 21.54 -9.28 -44.70
N LYS A 650 20.90 -8.13 -44.50
CA LYS A 650 21.54 -6.90 -44.01
C LYS A 650 20.87 -6.33 -42.75
N GLN A 651 19.55 -6.48 -42.63
CA GLN A 651 18.71 -5.94 -41.57
C GLN A 651 17.91 -7.04 -40.86
N LEU A 652 17.31 -6.68 -39.72
CA LEU A 652 16.46 -7.59 -38.95
C LEU A 652 15.19 -8.00 -39.71
N SER A 653 14.64 -7.09 -40.51
CA SER A 653 13.50 -7.37 -41.40
C SER A 653 13.83 -8.50 -42.38
N ASP A 654 15.04 -8.49 -42.93
CA ASP A 654 15.44 -9.45 -43.94
C ASP A 654 15.64 -10.82 -43.31
N ALA A 655 16.27 -10.89 -42.14
CA ALA A 655 16.40 -12.15 -41.40
C ALA A 655 15.04 -12.76 -41.00
N ARG A 656 14.05 -11.93 -40.64
CA ARG A 656 12.66 -12.37 -40.42
C ARG A 656 12.02 -12.89 -41.69
N ALA A 657 12.19 -12.18 -42.80
CA ALA A 657 11.64 -12.59 -44.09
C ALA A 657 12.22 -13.93 -44.56
N ILE A 658 13.54 -14.13 -44.40
CA ILE A 658 14.21 -15.41 -44.67
C ILE A 658 13.65 -16.51 -43.77
N ARG A 659 13.56 -16.29 -42.45
CA ARG A 659 13.00 -17.29 -41.50
C ARG A 659 11.59 -17.71 -41.91
N ASN A 660 10.73 -16.74 -42.20
CA ASN A 660 9.35 -16.99 -42.63
C ASN A 660 9.27 -17.76 -43.94
N ARG A 661 10.10 -17.40 -44.92
CA ARG A 661 10.16 -18.08 -46.21
C ARG A 661 10.65 -19.52 -46.06
N LEU A 662 11.68 -19.76 -45.24
CA LEU A 662 12.16 -21.12 -44.97
C LEU A 662 11.05 -21.99 -44.38
N MET A 663 10.30 -21.49 -43.39
CA MET A 663 9.16 -22.22 -42.81
C MET A 663 8.10 -22.56 -43.87
N GLU A 664 7.69 -21.57 -44.68
CA GLU A 664 6.72 -21.78 -45.76
C GLU A 664 7.20 -22.88 -46.73
N LEU A 665 8.48 -22.86 -47.11
CA LEU A 665 9.04 -23.83 -48.06
C LEU A 665 9.04 -25.25 -47.50
N PHE A 666 9.38 -25.44 -46.22
CA PHE A 666 9.35 -26.77 -45.59
C PHE A 666 7.92 -27.31 -45.47
N GLU A 667 6.95 -26.47 -45.07
CA GLU A 667 5.54 -26.88 -45.00
C GLU A 667 4.96 -27.22 -46.38
N ARG A 668 5.33 -26.45 -47.42
CA ARG A 668 4.91 -26.78 -48.78
C ARG A 668 5.57 -28.06 -49.28
N ALA A 669 6.85 -28.28 -48.95
CA ALA A 669 7.59 -29.46 -49.34
C ALA A 669 7.09 -30.74 -48.66
N SER A 670 6.51 -30.63 -47.46
CA SER A 670 5.92 -31.76 -46.71
C SER A 670 4.61 -32.26 -47.33
N ASN A 671 4.00 -31.49 -48.22
CA ASN A 671 2.78 -31.87 -48.90
C ASN A 671 2.99 -33.15 -49.73
N ARG A 672 2.12 -34.15 -49.54
CA ARG A 672 2.18 -35.43 -50.25
C ARG A 672 1.68 -35.34 -51.70
N PHE A 673 0.98 -34.27 -52.06
CA PHE A 673 0.36 -34.09 -53.38
C PHE A 673 1.24 -33.36 -54.41
N ILE A 674 2.45 -32.92 -54.02
CA ILE A 674 3.40 -32.29 -54.97
C ILE A 674 4.37 -33.33 -55.55
N SER A 675 4.86 -33.06 -56.77
CA SER A 675 5.85 -33.92 -57.43
C SER A 675 7.23 -33.84 -56.74
N GLU A 676 8.08 -34.84 -56.97
CA GLU A 676 9.45 -34.83 -56.44
C GLU A 676 10.28 -33.67 -57.01
N GLU A 677 10.05 -33.29 -58.26
CA GLU A 677 10.71 -32.15 -58.89
C GLU A 677 10.31 -30.83 -58.22
N GLU A 678 9.01 -30.66 -57.94
CA GLU A 678 8.50 -29.48 -57.24
C GLU A 678 9.04 -29.43 -55.80
N ARG A 679 9.02 -30.56 -55.09
CA ARG A 679 9.58 -30.68 -53.74
C ARG A 679 11.06 -30.28 -53.72
N LYS A 680 11.86 -30.82 -54.65
CA LYS A 680 13.28 -30.51 -54.80
C LYS A 680 13.54 -29.04 -55.14
N ALA A 681 12.68 -28.42 -55.94
CA ALA A 681 12.77 -27.00 -56.24
C ALA A 681 12.52 -26.16 -54.99
N LEU A 682 11.45 -26.44 -54.23
CA LEU A 682 11.11 -25.73 -52.99
C LEU A 682 12.22 -25.82 -51.93
N THR A 683 12.90 -26.97 -51.85
CA THR A 683 13.95 -27.24 -50.85
C THR A 683 15.37 -27.00 -51.36
N THR A 684 15.50 -26.40 -52.55
CA THR A 684 16.78 -25.86 -53.03
C THR A 684 16.90 -24.41 -52.58
N PHE A 685 17.98 -24.10 -51.85
CA PHE A 685 18.27 -22.77 -51.33
C PHE A 685 19.54 -22.23 -51.99
N VAL A 686 19.44 -21.11 -52.71
CA VAL A 686 20.58 -20.49 -53.41
C VAL A 686 21.09 -19.31 -52.59
N ILE A 687 22.38 -19.32 -52.24
CA ILE A 687 23.05 -18.29 -51.45
C ILE A 687 24.10 -17.64 -52.34
N VAL A 688 23.98 -16.33 -52.57
CA VAL A 688 24.84 -15.59 -53.50
C VAL A 688 25.91 -14.81 -52.74
N GLY A 689 27.17 -15.09 -53.07
CA GLY A 689 28.38 -14.58 -52.44
C GLY A 689 29.06 -15.61 -51.55
N GLY A 690 30.38 -15.56 -51.51
CA GLY A 690 31.27 -16.40 -50.71
C GLY A 690 31.92 -15.65 -49.55
N GLY A 691 31.43 -14.45 -49.20
CA GLY A 691 31.90 -13.70 -48.04
C GLY A 691 31.47 -14.32 -46.70
N PRO A 692 31.99 -13.81 -45.56
CA PRO A 692 31.69 -14.36 -44.24
C PRO A 692 30.20 -14.53 -43.96
N THR A 693 29.38 -13.51 -44.25
CA THR A 693 27.93 -13.55 -44.01
C THR A 693 27.24 -14.71 -44.75
N SER A 694 27.60 -14.94 -46.02
CA SER A 694 27.02 -16.03 -46.81
C SER A 694 27.43 -17.40 -46.30
N ILE A 695 28.71 -17.56 -45.93
CA ILE A 695 29.25 -18.83 -45.43
C ILE A 695 28.69 -19.14 -44.03
N GLU A 696 28.60 -18.15 -43.15
CA GLU A 696 27.99 -18.30 -41.83
C GLU A 696 26.50 -18.67 -41.95
N PHE A 697 25.75 -18.02 -42.84
CA PHE A 697 24.36 -18.39 -43.11
C PHE A 697 24.23 -19.80 -43.69
N SER A 698 25.11 -20.19 -44.61
CA SER A 698 25.14 -21.54 -45.18
C SER A 698 25.42 -22.60 -44.10
N GLY A 699 26.32 -22.29 -43.16
CA GLY A 699 26.63 -23.15 -42.01
C GLY A 699 25.45 -23.26 -41.04
N GLU A 700 24.85 -22.14 -40.64
CA GLU A 700 23.67 -22.11 -39.78
C GLU A 700 22.48 -22.86 -40.41
N LEU A 701 22.27 -22.69 -41.72
CA LEU A 701 21.23 -23.39 -42.46
C LEU A 701 21.49 -24.90 -42.55
N HIS A 702 22.74 -25.31 -42.76
CA HIS A 702 23.11 -26.72 -42.74
C HIS A 702 22.85 -27.36 -41.37
N ASP A 703 23.25 -26.70 -40.28
CA ASP A 703 23.02 -27.22 -38.92
C ASP A 703 21.52 -27.36 -38.65
N PHE A 704 20.74 -26.35 -39.01
CA PHE A 704 19.29 -26.40 -38.89
C PHE A 704 18.68 -27.56 -39.69
N ILE A 705 19.14 -27.79 -40.92
CA ILE A 705 18.67 -28.88 -41.77
C ILE A 705 18.97 -30.25 -41.14
N VAL A 706 20.22 -30.46 -40.72
CA VAL A 706 20.69 -31.78 -40.26
C VAL A 706 20.18 -32.09 -38.85
N GLU A 707 20.14 -31.11 -37.96
CA GLU A 707 19.79 -31.33 -36.55
C GLU A 707 18.29 -31.26 -36.29
N ASP A 708 17.55 -30.42 -37.02
CA ASP A 708 16.16 -30.09 -36.69
C ASP A 708 15.18 -30.51 -37.80
N VAL A 709 15.40 -30.05 -39.05
CA VAL A 709 14.51 -30.38 -40.18
C VAL A 709 14.45 -31.88 -40.42
N ALA A 710 15.58 -32.58 -40.37
CA ALA A 710 15.65 -34.02 -40.56
C ALA A 710 14.76 -34.80 -39.56
N LYS A 711 14.49 -34.24 -38.37
CA LYS A 711 13.60 -34.83 -37.36
C LYS A 711 12.13 -34.55 -37.65
N TRP A 712 11.80 -33.33 -38.09
CA TRP A 712 10.42 -32.89 -38.32
C TRP A 712 9.87 -33.26 -39.69
N PHE A 713 10.73 -33.28 -40.71
CA PHE A 713 10.39 -33.50 -42.10
C PHE A 713 11.31 -34.58 -42.70
N PRO A 714 11.24 -35.84 -42.22
CA PRO A 714 12.19 -36.90 -42.58
C PRO A 714 12.20 -37.24 -44.07
N ASP A 715 11.07 -37.03 -44.77
CA ASP A 715 10.95 -37.30 -46.21
C ASP A 715 11.47 -36.14 -47.09
N VAL A 716 11.79 -34.99 -46.48
CA VAL A 716 12.15 -33.76 -47.21
C VAL A 716 13.66 -33.64 -47.34
N LYS A 717 14.19 -33.93 -48.54
CA LYS A 717 15.61 -33.71 -48.87
C LYS A 717 15.85 -32.27 -49.29
N THR A 718 16.93 -31.67 -48.80
CA THR A 718 17.29 -30.27 -49.04
C THR A 718 18.61 -30.12 -49.76
N ARG A 719 18.78 -29.00 -50.48
CA ARG A 719 20.03 -28.67 -51.16
C ARG A 719 20.37 -27.19 -50.97
N VAL A 720 21.55 -26.90 -50.43
CA VAL A 720 22.09 -25.55 -50.27
C VAL A 720 23.15 -25.32 -51.35
N ILE A 721 23.01 -24.27 -52.15
CA ILE A 721 23.97 -23.93 -53.21
C ILE A 721 24.56 -22.57 -52.92
N VAL A 722 25.88 -22.51 -52.71
CA VAL A 722 26.60 -21.25 -52.56
C VAL A 722 27.23 -20.90 -53.89
N VAL A 723 26.90 -19.73 -54.44
CA VAL A 723 27.40 -19.23 -55.71
C VAL A 723 28.40 -18.11 -55.45
N GLU A 724 29.65 -18.28 -55.89
CA GLU A 724 30.71 -17.28 -55.78
C GLU A 724 31.40 -17.06 -57.14
N SER A 725 31.57 -15.78 -57.48
CA SER A 725 32.21 -15.30 -58.70
C SER A 725 33.71 -15.59 -58.75
N THR A 726 34.41 -15.55 -57.61
CA THR A 726 35.82 -15.91 -57.48
C THR A 726 36.02 -17.41 -57.37
N ASP A 727 37.27 -17.86 -57.47
CA ASP A 727 37.67 -19.27 -57.36
C ASP A 727 37.63 -19.79 -55.92
N HIS A 728 37.73 -18.90 -54.94
CA HIS A 728 37.70 -19.21 -53.52
C HIS A 728 36.59 -18.44 -52.77
N ILE A 729 36.07 -19.03 -51.70
CA ILE A 729 35.23 -18.35 -50.70
C ILE A 729 36.11 -17.65 -49.66
N LEU A 730 35.55 -16.75 -48.85
CA LEU A 730 36.25 -16.08 -47.75
C LEU A 730 37.58 -15.43 -48.18
N GLY A 731 37.65 -14.87 -49.38
CA GLY A 731 38.91 -14.42 -50.00
C GLY A 731 39.73 -13.34 -49.26
N THR A 732 39.24 -12.83 -48.13
CA THR A 732 39.99 -11.96 -47.21
C THR A 732 40.78 -12.73 -46.14
N PHE A 733 40.53 -14.03 -45.97
CA PHE A 733 41.25 -14.92 -45.06
C PHE A 733 42.50 -15.48 -45.73
N ASP A 734 43.45 -15.96 -44.92
CA ASP A 734 44.57 -16.76 -45.42
C ASP A 734 44.13 -17.94 -46.30
N SER A 735 44.91 -18.24 -47.35
CA SER A 735 44.58 -19.27 -48.33
C SER A 735 44.41 -20.65 -47.69
N LYS A 736 45.20 -21.00 -46.66
CA LYS A 736 45.06 -22.30 -45.98
C LYS A 736 43.75 -22.42 -45.21
N LEU A 737 43.28 -21.33 -44.60
CA LEU A 737 41.99 -21.29 -43.90
C LEU A 737 40.83 -21.40 -44.89
N THR A 738 40.99 -20.75 -46.04
CA THR A 738 40.05 -20.80 -47.14
C THR A 738 39.92 -22.19 -47.74
N ASP A 739 41.05 -22.88 -47.98
CA ASP A 739 41.08 -24.26 -48.49
C ASP A 739 40.42 -25.22 -47.49
N TYR A 740 40.70 -25.06 -46.19
CA TYR A 740 40.05 -25.83 -45.14
C TYR A 740 38.52 -25.63 -45.14
N ALA A 741 38.05 -24.39 -45.23
CA ALA A 741 36.63 -24.07 -45.27
C ALA A 741 35.95 -24.67 -46.50
N MET A 742 36.59 -24.56 -47.68
CA MET A 742 36.10 -25.19 -48.90
C MET A 742 35.99 -26.71 -48.78
N ASN A 743 36.99 -27.37 -48.19
CA ASN A 743 36.99 -28.83 -48.03
C ASN A 743 35.87 -29.29 -47.09
N ILE A 744 35.66 -28.59 -45.97
CA ILE A 744 34.56 -28.90 -45.03
C ILE A 744 33.18 -28.70 -45.66
N LEU A 745 32.98 -27.59 -46.37
CA LEU A 745 31.69 -27.34 -46.98
C LEU A 745 31.41 -28.33 -48.11
N LYS A 746 32.42 -28.73 -48.89
CA LYS A 746 32.31 -29.76 -49.94
C LYS A 746 32.09 -31.17 -49.39
N SER A 747 32.55 -31.47 -48.17
CA SER A 747 32.34 -32.79 -47.57
C SER A 747 30.91 -33.01 -47.07
N ARG A 748 30.07 -31.96 -47.05
CA ARG A 748 28.66 -32.04 -46.64
C ARG A 748 27.77 -32.32 -47.84
N SER A 749 26.95 -33.37 -47.77
CA SER A 749 26.06 -33.81 -48.85
C SER A 749 25.06 -32.74 -49.29
N GLU A 750 24.64 -31.87 -48.36
CA GLU A 750 23.60 -30.87 -48.59
C GLU A 750 24.16 -29.61 -49.28
N ILE A 751 25.46 -29.34 -49.18
CA ILE A 751 26.07 -28.09 -49.64
C ILE A 751 26.81 -28.30 -50.97
N THR A 752 26.43 -27.52 -51.97
CA THR A 752 27.15 -27.43 -53.25
C THR A 752 27.80 -26.07 -53.38
N LEU A 753 29.13 -26.03 -53.50
CA LEU A 753 29.87 -24.80 -53.81
C LEU A 753 30.04 -24.65 -55.33
N LYS A 754 29.51 -23.57 -55.90
CA LYS A 754 29.73 -23.15 -57.30
C LYS A 754 30.61 -21.89 -57.32
N THR A 755 31.92 -22.10 -57.30
CA THR A 755 32.91 -21.03 -57.48
C THR A 755 33.13 -20.73 -58.98
N LYS A 756 33.83 -19.64 -59.30
CA LYS A 756 34.03 -19.13 -60.68
C LYS A 756 32.72 -18.93 -61.44
N THR A 757 31.62 -18.69 -60.72
CA THR A 757 30.27 -18.66 -61.27
C THR A 757 29.51 -17.50 -60.65
N TYR A 758 28.98 -16.60 -61.47
CA TYR A 758 28.12 -15.50 -61.01
C TYR A 758 26.67 -15.69 -61.48
N VAL A 759 25.75 -14.97 -60.83
CA VAL A 759 24.31 -14.95 -61.18
C VAL A 759 24.07 -13.93 -62.31
N LYS A 760 23.34 -14.34 -63.35
CA LYS A 760 22.93 -13.49 -64.48
C LYS A 760 21.52 -12.91 -64.33
N ARG A 761 20.61 -13.64 -63.70
CA ARG A 761 19.22 -13.22 -63.44
C ARG A 761 18.65 -13.99 -62.26
N VAL A 762 17.84 -13.35 -61.44
CA VAL A 762 17.01 -14.00 -60.42
C VAL A 762 15.55 -13.95 -60.88
N GLY A 763 14.87 -15.09 -60.92
CA GLY A 763 13.43 -15.18 -61.14
C GLY A 763 12.70 -15.50 -59.83
N GLN A 764 11.37 -15.61 -59.87
CA GLN A 764 10.57 -15.86 -58.67
C GLN A 764 10.91 -17.19 -57.98
N ASN A 765 11.15 -18.26 -58.75
CA ASN A 765 11.46 -19.61 -58.24
C ASN A 765 12.69 -20.23 -58.94
N GLU A 766 13.55 -19.41 -59.56
CA GLU A 766 14.71 -19.89 -60.30
C GLU A 766 15.86 -18.87 -60.32
N VAL A 767 17.09 -19.34 -60.51
CA VAL A 767 18.27 -18.49 -60.71
C VAL A 767 19.00 -18.92 -61.97
N LEU A 768 19.27 -17.97 -62.87
CA LEU A 768 20.10 -18.19 -64.05
C LEU A 768 21.56 -17.86 -63.74
N LEU A 769 22.44 -18.82 -63.94
CA LEU A 769 23.87 -18.67 -63.73
C LEU A 769 24.61 -18.25 -65.00
N SER A 770 25.83 -17.73 -64.81
CA SER A 770 26.75 -17.36 -65.89
C SER A 770 27.10 -18.50 -66.84
N SER A 771 27.13 -19.74 -66.34
CA SER A 771 27.32 -20.98 -67.10
C SER A 771 26.17 -21.30 -68.08
N GLY A 772 25.03 -20.60 -67.97
CA GLY A 772 23.80 -20.93 -68.72
C GLY A 772 22.88 -21.91 -67.99
N GLU A 773 23.30 -22.44 -66.84
CA GLU A 773 22.48 -23.31 -65.98
C GLU A 773 21.40 -22.50 -65.28
N THR A 774 20.15 -22.96 -65.37
CA THR A 774 19.02 -22.44 -64.57
C THR A 774 18.75 -23.39 -63.42
N ILE A 775 18.72 -22.85 -62.20
CA ILE A 775 18.50 -23.61 -60.97
C ILE A 775 17.11 -23.26 -60.41
N PRO A 776 16.14 -24.18 -60.43
CA PRO A 776 14.91 -24.04 -59.67
C PRO A 776 15.22 -24.01 -58.17
N CYS A 777 14.66 -23.04 -57.44
CA CYS A 777 14.92 -22.84 -56.02
C CYS A 777 13.72 -22.19 -55.31
N GLY A 778 13.56 -22.49 -54.02
CA GLY A 778 12.51 -21.92 -53.19
C GLY A 778 12.86 -20.53 -52.64
N ILE A 779 14.16 -20.27 -52.44
CA ILE A 779 14.69 -19.00 -51.97
C ILE A 779 16.05 -18.70 -52.60
N THR A 780 16.27 -17.42 -52.92
CA THR A 780 17.59 -16.87 -53.25
C THR A 780 17.96 -15.85 -52.18
N VAL A 781 19.05 -16.09 -51.46
CA VAL A 781 19.58 -15.16 -50.45
C VAL A 781 20.78 -14.40 -51.01
N TRP A 782 20.72 -13.08 -50.98
CA TRP A 782 21.72 -12.18 -51.56
C TRP A 782 22.48 -11.43 -50.46
N SER A 783 23.74 -11.81 -50.24
CA SER A 783 24.60 -11.21 -49.20
C SER A 783 25.94 -10.72 -49.74
N THR A 784 26.01 -10.40 -51.03
CA THR A 784 27.20 -9.88 -51.69
C THR A 784 27.08 -8.42 -52.11
N GLY A 785 28.20 -7.70 -52.02
CA GLY A 785 28.35 -6.34 -52.50
C GLY A 785 27.72 -5.26 -51.61
N LEU A 786 28.38 -4.11 -51.54
CA LEU A 786 27.86 -2.90 -50.90
C LEU A 786 27.72 -1.79 -51.94
N SER A 787 26.68 -0.99 -51.79
CA SER A 787 26.40 0.18 -52.61
C SER A 787 26.18 1.41 -51.72
N PRO A 788 26.54 2.62 -52.19
CA PRO A 788 26.28 3.83 -51.43
C PRO A 788 24.78 4.03 -51.22
N THR A 789 24.40 4.63 -50.09
CA THR A 789 23.00 5.01 -49.85
C THR A 789 22.55 6.10 -50.82
N LYS A 790 21.24 6.35 -50.94
CA LYS A 790 20.71 7.47 -51.73
C LYS A 790 21.34 8.80 -51.30
N LEU A 791 21.39 9.05 -49.98
CA LEU A 791 22.04 10.22 -49.40
C LEU A 791 23.51 10.34 -49.82
N THR A 792 24.30 9.27 -49.68
CA THR A 792 25.70 9.27 -50.12
C THR A 792 25.84 9.57 -51.60
N SER A 793 24.95 9.00 -52.42
CA SER A 793 25.01 9.10 -53.88
C SER A 793 24.72 10.54 -54.33
N THR A 794 23.79 11.24 -53.70
CA THR A 794 23.37 12.61 -54.06
C THR A 794 24.33 13.70 -53.59
N LEU A 795 25.10 13.47 -52.52
CA LEU A 795 26.02 14.47 -51.97
C LEU A 795 27.17 14.79 -52.94
N GLN A 796 27.48 16.06 -53.14
CA GLN A 796 28.57 16.50 -54.04
C GLN A 796 29.91 16.63 -53.29
N PHE A 797 30.30 15.57 -52.58
CA PHE A 797 31.60 15.45 -51.93
C PHE A 797 32.55 14.59 -52.75
N LEU A 798 33.85 14.67 -52.45
CA LEU A 798 34.84 13.78 -53.06
C LEU A 798 34.54 12.33 -52.63
N LYS A 799 34.52 11.40 -53.59
CA LYS A 799 34.16 9.99 -53.35
C LYS A 799 35.13 9.04 -54.03
N GLU A 800 35.30 7.87 -53.42
CA GLU A 800 36.05 6.77 -54.01
C GLU A 800 35.33 6.23 -55.25
N LYS A 801 36.02 6.24 -56.40
CA LYS A 801 35.45 5.85 -57.70
C LYS A 801 34.86 4.44 -57.72
N ARG A 802 35.47 3.50 -56.97
CA ARG A 802 35.08 2.08 -56.96
C ARG A 802 33.90 1.80 -56.04
N SER A 803 33.92 2.30 -54.80
CA SER A 803 32.91 1.97 -53.78
C SER A 803 31.80 3.01 -53.66
N GLY A 804 32.02 4.23 -54.13
CA GLY A 804 31.12 5.37 -53.93
C GLY A 804 31.12 5.92 -52.51
N ARG A 805 32.04 5.49 -51.64
CA ARG A 805 32.22 6.00 -50.26
C ARG A 805 32.78 7.42 -50.28
N ILE A 806 32.35 8.23 -49.32
CA ILE A 806 32.84 9.61 -49.14
C ILE A 806 34.31 9.56 -48.69
N TYR A 807 35.18 10.35 -49.32
CA TYR A 807 36.55 10.49 -48.86
C TYR A 807 36.63 11.38 -47.63
N THR A 808 37.47 10.97 -46.70
CA THR A 808 37.82 11.76 -45.52
C THR A 808 39.33 11.96 -45.42
N ASN A 809 39.75 12.98 -44.68
CA ASN A 809 41.15 13.07 -44.24
C ASN A 809 41.44 12.03 -43.13
N ASN A 810 42.68 11.97 -42.67
CA ASN A 810 43.08 11.04 -41.61
C ASN A 810 42.51 11.39 -40.21
N HIS A 811 41.78 12.51 -40.08
CA HIS A 811 41.00 12.87 -38.89
C HIS A 811 39.48 12.60 -39.05
N LEU A 812 39.10 11.90 -40.12
CA LEU A 812 37.73 11.55 -40.47
C LEU A 812 36.83 12.73 -40.89
N GLN A 813 37.41 13.90 -41.20
CA GLN A 813 36.67 15.04 -41.75
C GLN A 813 36.38 14.83 -43.23
N VAL A 814 35.19 15.23 -43.68
CA VAL A 814 34.76 15.06 -45.07
C VAL A 814 35.51 15.98 -46.02
N LEU A 815 35.95 15.43 -47.15
CA LEU A 815 36.61 16.14 -48.24
C LEU A 815 35.60 16.58 -49.30
N VAL A 816 35.62 17.87 -49.64
CA VAL A 816 34.84 18.43 -50.77
C VAL A 816 35.61 18.23 -52.07
N ASP A 817 36.91 18.47 -52.04
CA ASP A 817 37.89 18.23 -53.10
C ASP A 817 39.20 17.71 -52.46
N ASP A 818 40.25 17.50 -53.26
CA ASP A 818 41.51 16.90 -52.82
C ASP A 818 42.26 17.68 -51.72
N LYS A 819 41.88 18.94 -51.45
CA LYS A 819 42.58 19.81 -50.47
C LYS A 819 41.65 20.42 -49.42
N THR A 820 40.35 20.45 -49.67
CA THR A 820 39.39 21.20 -48.86
C THR A 820 38.56 20.26 -47.98
N THR A 821 38.70 20.41 -46.66
CA THR A 821 37.90 19.70 -45.65
C THR A 821 36.77 20.58 -45.11
N ILE A 822 35.68 19.94 -44.67
CA ILE A 822 34.63 20.61 -43.89
C ILE A 822 34.96 20.44 -42.41
N ASN A 823 35.37 21.52 -41.76
CA ASN A 823 35.92 21.47 -40.39
C ASN A 823 34.99 20.83 -39.36
N ASN A 824 33.68 21.03 -39.51
CA ASN A 824 32.67 20.57 -38.56
C ASN A 824 31.85 19.36 -39.04
N MET A 825 32.28 18.67 -40.11
CA MET A 825 31.58 17.52 -40.64
C MET A 825 32.51 16.30 -40.76
N PHE A 826 32.07 15.20 -40.16
CA PHE A 826 32.80 13.95 -40.08
C PHE A 826 32.01 12.84 -40.74
N ALA A 827 32.69 11.83 -41.27
CA ALA A 827 32.06 10.63 -41.80
C ALA A 827 32.87 9.39 -41.45
N LEU A 828 32.18 8.31 -41.07
CA LEU A 828 32.82 7.06 -40.63
C LEU A 828 31.95 5.82 -40.89
N GLY A 829 32.57 4.66 -40.83
CA GLY A 829 31.96 3.37 -41.17
C GLY A 829 31.75 3.19 -42.67
N ASP A 830 30.79 2.35 -43.05
CA ASP A 830 30.63 1.91 -44.45
C ASP A 830 30.28 3.04 -45.43
N CYS A 831 29.92 4.25 -44.98
CA CYS A 831 29.64 5.39 -45.86
C CYS A 831 30.87 6.21 -46.27
N ALA A 832 32.02 6.02 -45.61
CA ALA A 832 33.21 6.84 -45.84
C ALA A 832 34.50 6.04 -45.72
N THR A 833 35.59 6.53 -46.31
CA THR A 833 36.94 5.96 -46.15
C THR A 833 37.98 7.07 -46.15
N PRO A 834 39.05 6.99 -45.32
CA PRO A 834 40.17 7.93 -45.43
C PRO A 834 40.83 7.82 -46.80
N MET A 835 41.24 8.96 -47.39
CA MET A 835 41.85 8.99 -48.73
C MET A 835 43.22 8.30 -48.77
N ASP A 836 44.02 8.47 -47.72
CA ASP A 836 45.37 7.88 -47.62
C ASP A 836 45.36 6.43 -47.12
N GLN A 837 44.21 5.92 -46.66
CA GLN A 837 44.07 4.58 -46.12
C GLN A 837 42.84 3.89 -46.71
N SER A 838 43.05 2.92 -47.60
CA SER A 838 41.96 2.08 -48.10
C SER A 838 41.54 1.06 -47.03
N LEU A 839 40.52 1.40 -46.24
CA LEU A 839 40.02 0.55 -45.14
C LEU A 839 38.80 -0.29 -45.56
N PRO A 840 38.71 -1.56 -45.13
CA PRO A 840 37.57 -2.41 -45.47
C PRO A 840 36.29 -1.97 -44.73
N ALA A 841 35.14 -2.11 -45.39
CA ALA A 841 33.83 -1.82 -44.81
C ALA A 841 33.42 -2.88 -43.78
N THR A 842 33.88 -2.72 -42.54
CA THR A 842 33.67 -3.67 -41.45
C THR A 842 33.22 -2.98 -40.18
N ALA A 843 32.46 -3.71 -39.35
CA ALA A 843 32.10 -3.28 -38.01
C ALA A 843 33.32 -2.91 -37.16
N GLN A 844 34.46 -3.60 -37.35
CA GLN A 844 35.68 -3.33 -36.60
C GLN A 844 36.24 -1.95 -36.91
N VAL A 845 36.29 -1.55 -38.20
CA VAL A 845 36.74 -0.22 -38.62
C VAL A 845 35.79 0.84 -38.04
N ALA A 846 34.47 0.67 -38.25
CA ALA A 846 33.47 1.62 -37.78
C ALA A 846 33.52 1.85 -36.25
N VAL A 847 33.74 0.81 -35.45
CA VAL A 847 33.89 0.91 -33.98
C VAL A 847 35.16 1.67 -33.60
N GLN A 848 36.28 1.43 -34.30
CA GLN A 848 37.55 2.10 -34.00
C GLN A 848 37.50 3.59 -34.38
N GLU A 849 36.95 3.90 -35.55
CA GLU A 849 36.71 5.28 -35.98
C GLU A 849 35.79 6.02 -35.00
N ALA A 850 34.69 5.38 -34.58
CA ALA A 850 33.77 5.95 -33.60
C ALA A 850 34.44 6.23 -32.24
N LYS A 851 35.29 5.32 -31.76
CA LYS A 851 36.04 5.51 -30.51
C LYS A 851 37.06 6.63 -30.62
N TYR A 852 37.80 6.68 -31.72
CA TYR A 852 38.76 7.71 -32.03
C TYR A 852 38.09 9.10 -32.02
N LEU A 853 37.01 9.25 -32.79
CA LEU A 853 36.31 10.52 -32.90
C LEU A 853 35.67 10.94 -31.57
N ALA A 854 35.04 10.00 -30.85
CA ALA A 854 34.48 10.30 -29.53
C ALA A 854 35.54 10.73 -28.51
N HIS A 855 36.76 10.14 -28.57
CA HIS A 855 37.86 10.53 -27.71
C HIS A 855 38.26 12.00 -27.93
N ILE A 856 38.35 12.43 -29.18
CA ILE A 856 38.65 13.82 -29.55
C ILE A 856 37.54 14.75 -29.05
N PHE A 857 36.28 14.43 -29.36
CA PHE A 857 35.14 15.25 -28.94
C PHE A 857 34.99 15.38 -27.42
N ASN A 858 35.55 14.46 -26.64
CA ASN A 858 35.52 14.53 -25.18
C ASN A 858 36.51 15.53 -24.58
N LYS A 859 37.44 16.09 -25.36
CA LYS A 859 38.46 17.06 -24.91
C LYS A 859 37.89 18.47 -24.78
N LYS A 860 38.46 19.27 -23.86
CA LYS A 860 37.92 20.60 -23.43
C LYS A 860 37.69 21.56 -24.59
N GLU A 861 38.59 21.56 -25.55
CA GLU A 861 38.66 22.46 -26.70
C GLU A 861 37.47 22.29 -27.67
N PHE A 862 36.88 21.10 -27.76
CA PHE A 862 35.81 20.86 -28.73
C PHE A 862 34.43 21.32 -28.23
N TYR A 863 34.17 21.35 -26.93
CA TYR A 863 32.85 21.71 -26.38
C TYR A 863 32.75 23.10 -25.76
N LEU A 864 33.87 23.80 -25.52
CA LEU A 864 33.84 25.20 -25.10
C LEU A 864 33.60 26.10 -26.33
N LYS A 865 32.76 27.14 -26.16
CA LYS A 865 32.46 28.12 -27.23
C LYS A 865 33.59 29.15 -27.44
N ASN A 866 34.44 29.39 -26.43
CA ASN A 866 35.43 30.47 -26.41
C ASN A 866 36.89 29.98 -26.23
N SER A 867 37.22 28.74 -26.60
CA SER A 867 38.61 28.25 -26.54
C SER A 867 39.41 28.71 -27.76
N ASN A 868 40.57 29.35 -27.53
CA ASN A 868 41.52 29.72 -28.58
C ASN A 868 41.96 28.48 -29.40
N GLU A 869 41.79 28.61 -30.72
CA GLU A 869 42.49 27.96 -31.84
C GLU A 869 43.24 26.63 -31.58
N THR A 870 42.54 25.61 -31.10
CA THR A 870 43.00 24.21 -31.25
C THR A 870 42.11 23.54 -32.28
N THR A 871 42.71 23.13 -33.38
CA THR A 871 42.03 22.47 -34.51
C THR A 871 42.17 20.96 -34.36
N ILE A 872 41.32 20.19 -35.04
CA ILE A 872 41.45 18.72 -34.99
C ILE A 872 42.82 18.22 -35.47
N ASN A 873 43.54 19.05 -36.25
CA ASN A 873 44.87 18.76 -36.75
C ASN A 873 45.93 18.67 -35.64
N ASP A 874 45.64 19.18 -34.44
CA ASP A 874 46.54 19.08 -33.27
C ASP A 874 46.48 17.70 -32.60
N TYR A 875 45.55 16.84 -33.03
CA TYR A 875 45.36 15.49 -32.50
C TYR A 875 46.04 14.45 -33.39
N PRO A 876 46.42 13.27 -32.87
CA PRO A 876 46.99 12.22 -33.70
C PRO A 876 45.99 11.76 -34.76
N VAL A 877 46.49 11.40 -35.94
CA VAL A 877 45.67 10.82 -37.03
C VAL A 877 45.08 9.47 -36.64
N PHE A 878 43.95 9.12 -37.26
CA PHE A 878 43.34 7.81 -37.10
C PHE A 878 44.22 6.72 -37.75
N ASN A 879 44.55 5.69 -36.97
CA ASN A 879 45.27 4.51 -37.44
C ASN A 879 44.47 3.25 -37.11
N PHE A 880 44.06 2.52 -38.14
CA PHE A 880 43.30 1.29 -37.96
C PHE A 880 44.18 0.14 -37.46
N ASN A 881 43.77 -0.50 -36.36
CA ASN A 881 44.39 -1.72 -35.88
C ASN A 881 43.53 -2.95 -36.24
N ASN A 882 43.96 -3.70 -37.26
CA ASN A 882 43.32 -4.98 -37.59
C ASN A 882 43.50 -6.00 -36.44
N ALA A 883 42.40 -6.58 -35.95
CA ALA A 883 42.41 -7.54 -34.84
C ALA A 883 42.24 -8.99 -35.33
N GLY A 884 42.13 -9.18 -36.64
CA GLY A 884 41.86 -10.46 -37.27
C GLY A 884 40.40 -10.64 -37.67
N MET A 885 40.10 -11.80 -38.24
CA MET A 885 38.78 -12.17 -38.73
C MET A 885 38.35 -13.52 -38.17
N LEU A 886 37.05 -13.68 -37.97
CA LEU A 886 36.41 -14.89 -37.48
C LEU A 886 35.26 -15.24 -38.41
N ALA A 887 35.06 -16.53 -38.67
CA ALA A 887 33.91 -17.01 -39.43
C ALA A 887 33.41 -18.33 -38.88
N TYR A 888 32.10 -18.47 -38.75
CA TYR A 888 31.46 -19.75 -38.48
C TYR A 888 31.26 -20.58 -39.77
N LEU A 889 31.48 -21.89 -39.69
CA LEU A 889 31.35 -22.80 -40.83
C LEU A 889 30.17 -23.78 -40.70
N GLY A 890 29.38 -23.77 -39.63
CA GLY A 890 28.45 -24.88 -39.33
C GLY A 890 29.15 -26.06 -38.65
N GLY A 891 28.40 -26.96 -38.03
CA GLY A 891 28.85 -28.22 -37.45
C GLY A 891 29.91 -28.04 -36.36
N TYR A 892 29.75 -27.00 -35.52
CA TYR A 892 30.72 -26.61 -34.50
C TYR A 892 32.12 -26.26 -35.04
N GLY A 893 32.24 -25.99 -36.35
CA GLY A 893 33.49 -25.59 -37.00
C GLY A 893 33.61 -24.07 -37.13
N GLY A 894 34.80 -23.53 -36.86
CA GLY A 894 35.10 -22.11 -37.06
C GLY A 894 36.46 -21.87 -37.70
N LEU A 895 36.67 -20.64 -38.14
CA LEU A 895 37.96 -20.10 -38.60
C LEU A 895 38.34 -18.92 -37.73
N ALA A 896 39.62 -18.82 -37.39
CA ALA A 896 40.19 -17.62 -36.81
C ALA A 896 41.50 -17.25 -37.50
N ASP A 897 41.50 -16.08 -38.13
CA ASP A 897 42.67 -15.46 -38.75
C ASP A 897 43.10 -14.27 -37.90
N LEU A 898 43.94 -14.51 -36.89
CA LEU A 898 44.49 -13.48 -36.02
C LEU A 898 45.94 -13.18 -36.42
N LYS A 899 46.39 -11.94 -36.17
CA LYS A 899 47.77 -11.51 -36.45
C LYS A 899 48.87 -12.46 -35.94
N LYS A 900 48.65 -13.09 -34.78
CA LYS A 900 49.63 -13.97 -34.12
C LYS A 900 49.30 -15.47 -34.25
N ALA A 901 48.08 -15.83 -34.68
CA ALA A 901 47.63 -17.21 -34.68
C ALA A 901 46.53 -17.43 -35.72
N LYS A 902 46.69 -18.47 -36.54
CA LYS A 902 45.69 -18.95 -37.49
C LYS A 902 45.22 -20.32 -37.03
N THR A 903 43.93 -20.45 -36.73
CA THR A 903 43.36 -21.70 -36.18
C THR A 903 42.07 -22.06 -36.90
N THR A 904 41.75 -23.35 -36.88
CA THR A 904 40.56 -23.93 -37.52
C THR A 904 39.84 -24.92 -36.58
N GLY A 905 38.58 -25.21 -36.89
CA GLY A 905 37.81 -26.28 -36.25
C GLY A 905 37.13 -25.85 -34.94
N PHE A 906 36.98 -26.80 -34.02
CA PHE A 906 36.20 -26.62 -32.79
C PHE A 906 36.77 -25.54 -31.85
N LEU A 907 38.10 -25.47 -31.69
CA LEU A 907 38.73 -24.44 -30.86
C LEU A 907 38.48 -23.03 -31.41
N SER A 908 38.49 -22.87 -32.73
CA SER A 908 38.17 -21.60 -33.38
C SER A 908 36.69 -21.26 -33.27
N TRP A 909 35.80 -22.24 -33.22
CA TRP A 909 34.38 -22.04 -32.90
C TRP A 909 34.17 -21.55 -31.46
N LEU A 910 34.85 -22.14 -30.47
CA LEU A 910 34.83 -21.65 -29.08
C LEU A 910 35.34 -20.21 -28.99
N LEU A 911 36.42 -19.90 -29.72
CA LEU A 911 36.95 -18.55 -29.81
C LEU A 911 35.96 -17.58 -30.46
N TRP A 912 35.31 -17.99 -31.56
CA TRP A 912 34.25 -17.23 -32.22
C TRP A 912 33.13 -16.88 -31.23
N ARG A 913 32.61 -17.85 -30.48
CA ARG A 913 31.56 -17.62 -29.47
C ARG A 913 32.04 -16.65 -28.39
N SER A 914 33.25 -16.84 -27.89
CA SER A 914 33.84 -16.01 -26.83
C SER A 914 34.02 -14.55 -27.27
N VAL A 915 34.54 -14.32 -28.47
CA VAL A 915 34.74 -12.96 -29.00
C VAL A 915 33.39 -12.28 -29.24
N TYR A 916 32.43 -12.94 -29.88
CA TYR A 916 31.15 -12.30 -30.15
C TYR A 916 30.35 -12.03 -28.88
N LEU A 917 30.38 -12.94 -27.90
CA LEU A 917 29.77 -12.73 -26.59
C LEU A 917 30.35 -11.51 -25.88
N THR A 918 31.68 -11.36 -25.84
CA THR A 918 32.34 -10.22 -25.18
C THR A 918 32.15 -8.90 -25.92
N ARG A 919 31.98 -8.93 -27.25
CA ARG A 919 31.78 -7.74 -28.10
C ARG A 919 30.35 -7.20 -28.11
N LEU A 920 29.37 -7.96 -27.63
CA LEU A 920 28.00 -7.47 -27.47
C LEU A 920 27.96 -6.24 -26.56
N VAL A 921 27.08 -5.31 -26.96
CA VAL A 921 27.02 -3.95 -26.45
C VAL A 921 26.40 -3.87 -25.05
N SER A 922 25.36 -4.66 -24.77
CA SER A 922 24.66 -4.68 -23.48
C SER A 922 24.84 -6.01 -22.75
N PHE A 923 24.90 -5.97 -21.42
CA PHE A 923 24.96 -7.18 -20.59
C PHE A 923 23.74 -8.09 -20.82
N LYS A 924 22.56 -7.48 -20.96
CA LYS A 924 21.32 -8.17 -21.36
C LYS A 924 21.53 -9.04 -22.61
N ASN A 925 22.10 -8.47 -23.68
CA ASN A 925 22.31 -9.22 -24.91
C ASN A 925 23.34 -10.35 -24.73
N ARG A 926 24.36 -10.15 -23.89
CA ARG A 926 25.32 -11.22 -23.56
C ARG A 926 24.63 -12.40 -22.89
N LEU A 927 23.84 -12.12 -21.87
CA LEU A 927 23.08 -13.15 -21.16
C LEU A 927 22.12 -13.87 -22.11
N LEU A 928 21.34 -13.12 -22.90
CA LEU A 928 20.41 -13.70 -23.88
C LEU A 928 21.13 -14.56 -24.91
N VAL A 929 22.23 -14.10 -25.51
CA VAL A 929 22.99 -14.91 -26.48
C VAL A 929 23.53 -16.18 -25.84
N ALA A 930 24.09 -16.11 -24.63
CA ALA A 930 24.56 -17.28 -23.91
C ALA A 930 23.42 -18.28 -23.62
N MET A 931 22.27 -17.80 -23.16
CA MET A 931 21.09 -18.62 -22.90
C MET A 931 20.55 -19.27 -24.18
N PHE A 932 20.47 -18.53 -25.30
CA PHE A 932 19.98 -19.09 -26.56
C PHE A 932 20.95 -20.09 -27.18
N TRP A 933 22.27 -19.87 -27.07
CA TRP A 933 23.25 -20.88 -27.46
C TRP A 933 23.19 -22.13 -26.59
N PHE A 934 22.96 -21.98 -25.28
CA PHE A 934 22.75 -23.13 -24.39
C PHE A 934 21.45 -23.87 -24.73
N LYS A 935 20.35 -23.13 -24.92
CA LYS A 935 19.07 -23.68 -25.36
C LYS A 935 19.20 -24.43 -26.69
N SER A 936 19.84 -23.83 -27.70
CA SER A 936 20.08 -24.48 -29.00
C SER A 936 20.96 -25.72 -28.90
N PHE A 937 21.77 -25.84 -27.84
CA PHE A 937 22.60 -27.01 -27.60
C PHE A 937 21.81 -28.16 -26.93
N VAL A 938 20.89 -27.83 -26.02
CA VAL A 938 20.09 -28.82 -25.26
C VAL A 938 18.78 -29.18 -25.97
N CYS A 939 18.16 -28.21 -26.66
CA CYS A 939 16.86 -28.31 -27.29
C CYS A 939 16.95 -27.99 -28.79
N ILE A 940 15.98 -28.48 -29.55
CA ILE A 940 15.79 -28.15 -30.97
C ILE A 940 15.57 -26.63 -31.15
N ARG A 941 16.10 -26.05 -32.23
CA ARG A 941 15.90 -24.61 -32.54
C ARG A 941 14.41 -24.32 -32.73
N LEU A 942 13.91 -23.23 -32.17
CA LEU A 942 12.52 -22.81 -32.39
C LEU A 942 12.44 -21.94 -33.64
N LEU A 943 11.90 -22.46 -34.75
CA LEU A 943 11.46 -21.63 -35.88
C LEU A 943 10.00 -21.19 -35.76
N PHE A 944 9.13 -22.05 -35.25
CA PHE A 944 7.69 -21.80 -35.25
C PHE A 944 7.33 -20.61 -34.38
N CYS A 945 6.84 -19.57 -35.05
CA CYS A 945 6.17 -18.46 -34.42
C CYS A 945 4.80 -18.97 -33.94
N PHE A 946 4.71 -19.46 -32.70
CA PHE A 946 3.47 -19.29 -31.95
C PHE A 946 3.29 -17.78 -31.80
N SER A 947 2.57 -17.18 -32.74
CA SER A 947 2.31 -15.73 -32.77
C SER A 947 1.46 -15.23 -31.58
N GLN A 948 1.12 -16.13 -30.65
CA GLN A 948 0.46 -15.88 -29.37
C GLN A 948 0.94 -16.87 -28.30
N MET A 949 2.25 -16.99 -28.06
CA MET A 949 2.70 -17.47 -26.74
C MET A 949 3.40 -16.33 -26.02
N ASP A 950 2.71 -15.88 -24.99
CA ASP A 950 3.09 -14.89 -24.01
C ASP A 950 4.48 -15.15 -23.43
N ASP A 951 5.00 -14.14 -22.73
CA ASP A 951 6.25 -14.14 -21.99
C ASP A 951 6.47 -15.38 -21.08
N ASP A 952 5.45 -16.21 -20.88
CA ASP A 952 5.34 -17.38 -20.02
C ASP A 952 6.34 -18.52 -20.28
N ILE A 953 6.80 -18.78 -21.51
CA ILE A 953 7.81 -19.85 -21.72
C ILE A 953 9.21 -19.40 -21.25
N LEU A 954 9.50 -18.10 -21.35
CA LEU A 954 10.74 -17.56 -20.78
C LEU A 954 10.65 -17.57 -19.24
N TYR A 955 9.44 -17.34 -18.69
CA TYR A 955 9.15 -17.52 -17.27
C TYR A 955 9.27 -18.99 -16.83
N PHE A 956 8.83 -19.96 -17.62
CA PHE A 956 8.90 -21.39 -17.28
C PHE A 956 10.34 -21.94 -17.20
N PHE A 957 11.28 -21.34 -17.95
CA PHE A 957 12.71 -21.66 -17.85
C PHE A 957 13.46 -20.83 -16.79
N LEU A 958 12.85 -19.75 -16.29
CA LEU A 958 13.40 -18.89 -15.24
C LEU A 958 12.79 -19.17 -13.85
N SER A 959 11.64 -19.84 -13.79
CA SER A 959 11.04 -20.48 -12.60
C SER A 959 11.71 -21.83 -12.35
#